data_AF-A0A2N2Z8X5-F1
#
_entry.id   AF-A0A2N2Z8X5-F1
#
_cell.length_a   1.000
_cell.length_b   1.000
_cell.length_c   1.000
_cell.angle_alpha   90.00
_cell.angle_beta   90.00
_cell.angle_gamma   90.00
#
_symmetry.space_group_name_H-M   'P 1'
#
loop_
_entity.id
_entity.type
_entity.pdbx_description
1 polymer ?
#
loop_
_entity_poly.entity_id
_entity_poly.type
_entity_poly.pdbx_seq_one_letter_code
_entity_poly.pdbx_strand_id
1 'polypeptide(L)'
;MRNLFCVALGIYLALSSFAQDPQGFNYQAVIRNAEGQPLTEQNVSIRLTLQSEDGLTDYYSEIHNLTTSPQGVVSVTVGSGSGMVGSITAIPWEAGGITLLVEVDSSGGTNYNLLGTSPLLAVPYALYAASGNPGPEGPAGPTGPEGPLVEGTDGQTLRHDGATWVASSNIHNADANVGIGTVTPTEKLEVAGNIKAQGSLIGDYIEVNQPQPEEAPIFVVRNSLGQIVFAVYESGVRVYVEDTPITDPVKQTRGGFAVGGLSDQTKEGGVEYLRITPDSVRFNINTGSTGVKATRGGFAVGGLSDQTKGASTDMLFIAPDSARIYVNTSVTKQTRGGFAVGGLSDQTKGTASNFLFLTPENYFIGHQAGNSTTTGQFNSFIGYEAGLSNTEGKSGTFIGYRAGLNNTIGAYNTFIGNYAGANNTTGFNNIFIGDSAGIRNNNGYRNIFLGNLSGKENISGEDNVAIGTLAGQSNTTGARNIFMGSQAGFSNTTGRLNIFIGVVSGVQNTTGERNIFIGQGSGYSNQTASYNVFIGDRSGSSNTTGESNVFMGWWSGANNKTGHGNVYIGERTGFYNLEGSGNVFIGRNAGTYEKGSNRLYISNSNSTSPLIYGEFDTRKTVVNGSVKISEVLQLKPQSSSPGNPEAGDVYYDANSNTIKFFNGTNWMELNASPSASAPFVKTVAVLEEFLMPQSCRVDYTISSIGSSAIIESGIYYHTVPFFEADIGEKVIYPTLDIGDLSFDLIDLIPSTVYYVRSFAVNNDGVALGNMISFTTPAITAPILSTSPVIDITQTSATAGGIVTKTGGHEVTARGICWSTNPEPSISDNVIAAGDGLGEFTSPITGLTPETTYYVRVYATNSIGTAYGNEVVFETAPSVTTVTDIDDNIYNIVQIGTQTWMKENLKTTRYSDGSEVVNITDNVTWDEQTEGAYCWYNNDEATHKDNYGALYNFYAVTDSRNLCPIGWHVATYTEWSSLSNYLGGSTISGSKLKEEGTIHWQAPNTDADNSSGFTALPGGYRYGEFLSMGIEGNWWTSTQNSVSNASLMYLYFDNSILVYYVDGKFIGASVRCIMD
;
A
#
# COMPACT_ATOMS: atom_id res chain seq x y z
N MET A 1 -39.92 -20.96 16.79
CA MET A 1 -38.46 -21.15 16.89
C MET A 1 -37.66 -20.49 15.76
N ARG A 2 -38.12 -20.50 14.50
CA ARG A 2 -37.40 -19.89 13.35
C ARG A 2 -37.27 -18.35 13.41
N ASN A 3 -38.28 -17.64 13.93
CA ASN A 3 -38.24 -16.17 14.07
C ASN A 3 -37.38 -15.70 15.26
N LEU A 4 -37.21 -16.54 16.29
CA LEU A 4 -36.32 -16.21 17.42
C LEU A 4 -34.84 -16.34 17.02
N PHE A 5 -34.54 -17.25 16.09
CA PHE A 5 -33.20 -17.41 15.52
C PHE A 5 -32.81 -16.25 14.60
N CYS A 6 -33.74 -15.72 13.78
CA CYS A 6 -33.45 -14.56 12.92
C CYS A 6 -33.34 -13.24 13.70
N VAL A 7 -34.11 -13.08 14.79
CA VAL A 7 -33.99 -11.91 15.68
C VAL A 7 -32.72 -12.00 16.52
N ALA A 8 -32.34 -13.19 17.00
CA ALA A 8 -31.07 -13.40 17.67
C ALA A 8 -29.88 -13.16 16.72
N LEU A 9 -29.95 -13.62 15.46
CA LEU A 9 -28.92 -13.38 14.45
C LEU A 9 -28.85 -11.90 14.03
N GLY A 10 -29.99 -11.21 13.94
CA GLY A 10 -30.06 -9.77 13.66
C GLY A 10 -29.55 -8.88 14.81
N ILE A 11 -29.78 -9.30 16.06
CA ILE A 11 -29.21 -8.61 17.25
C ILE A 11 -27.72 -8.91 17.38
N TYR A 12 -27.27 -10.11 17.02
CA TYR A 12 -25.84 -10.46 16.99
C TYR A 12 -25.07 -9.69 15.89
N LEU A 13 -25.71 -9.45 14.73
CA LEU A 13 -25.13 -8.65 13.63
C LEU A 13 -25.18 -7.14 13.88
N ALA A 14 -26.12 -6.64 14.68
CA ALA A 14 -26.24 -5.21 15.04
C ALA A 14 -25.36 -4.81 16.23
N LEU A 15 -24.91 -5.77 17.06
CA LEU A 15 -23.97 -5.53 18.15
C LEU A 15 -22.49 -5.68 17.71
N SER A 16 -22.23 -6.00 16.45
CA SER A 16 -20.88 -6.14 15.88
C SER A 16 -20.46 -5.01 14.92
N SER A 17 -21.27 -3.98 14.74
CA SER A 17 -20.93 -2.82 13.89
C SER A 17 -20.65 -1.58 14.73
N PHE A 18 -19.48 -1.53 15.35
CA PHE A 18 -18.87 -0.26 15.70
C PHE A 18 -18.28 0.33 14.41
N ALA A 19 -18.72 1.53 14.03
CA ALA A 19 -17.91 2.35 13.15
C ALA A 19 -16.69 2.79 13.97
N GLN A 20 -15.59 2.05 13.83
CA GLN A 20 -14.27 2.55 14.21
C GLN A 20 -13.76 3.38 13.02
N ASP A 21 -13.27 4.59 13.29
CA ASP A 21 -12.41 5.28 12.32
C ASP A 21 -11.29 4.31 11.91
N PRO A 22 -10.93 4.20 10.61
CA PRO A 22 -9.80 3.36 10.22
C PRO A 22 -8.55 3.85 10.95
N GLN A 23 -8.10 3.08 11.94
CA GLN A 23 -6.87 3.36 12.68
C GLN A 23 -5.70 2.91 11.81
N GLY A 24 -5.44 3.64 10.73
CA GLY A 24 -4.49 3.22 9.71
C GLY A 24 -4.21 4.25 8.63
N PHE A 25 -3.16 4.02 7.84
CA PHE A 25 -2.76 4.89 6.73
C PHE A 25 -2.29 4.08 5.52
N ASN A 26 -2.39 4.64 4.32
CA ASN A 26 -2.01 3.93 3.10
C ASN A 26 -0.50 3.94 2.88
N TYR A 27 0.05 2.82 2.43
CA TYR A 27 1.45 2.65 2.03
C TYR A 27 1.52 1.95 0.67
N GLN A 28 2.47 2.39 -0.17
CA GLN A 28 2.70 1.82 -1.49
C GLN A 28 4.20 1.67 -1.73
N ALA A 29 4.62 0.52 -2.25
CA ALA A 29 6.02 0.24 -2.58
C ALA A 29 6.13 -0.54 -3.90
N VAL A 30 7.29 -0.47 -4.55
CA VAL A 30 7.65 -1.34 -5.67
C VAL A 30 8.56 -2.43 -5.13
N ILE A 31 8.12 -3.68 -5.22
CA ILE A 31 8.92 -4.83 -4.80
C ILE A 31 9.84 -5.23 -5.95
N ARG A 32 11.13 -5.37 -5.66
CA ARG A 32 12.18 -5.71 -6.62
C ARG A 32 12.92 -6.98 -6.17
N ASN A 33 13.50 -7.71 -7.12
CA ASN A 33 14.41 -8.81 -6.83
C ASN A 33 15.81 -8.29 -6.43
N ALA A 34 16.73 -9.21 -6.13
CA ALA A 34 18.11 -8.88 -5.74
C ALA A 34 18.87 -8.10 -6.83
N GLU A 35 18.45 -8.27 -8.09
CA GLU A 35 18.98 -7.59 -9.28
C GLU A 35 18.31 -6.23 -9.55
N GLY A 36 17.41 -5.76 -8.67
CA GLY A 36 16.73 -4.47 -8.77
C GLY A 36 15.58 -4.41 -9.80
N GLN A 37 15.23 -5.53 -10.44
CA GLN A 37 14.08 -5.65 -11.34
C GLN A 37 12.76 -5.75 -10.56
N PRO A 38 11.67 -5.09 -10.96
CA PRO A 38 10.37 -5.25 -10.29
C PRO A 38 9.86 -6.70 -10.37
N LEU A 39 9.40 -7.25 -9.25
CA LEU A 39 8.71 -8.55 -9.22
C LEU A 39 7.29 -8.36 -9.73
N THR A 40 6.99 -8.71 -10.97
CA THR A 40 5.68 -8.45 -11.59
C THR A 40 4.73 -9.64 -11.47
N GLU A 41 3.48 -9.39 -11.07
CA GLU A 41 2.42 -10.41 -10.98
C GLU A 41 2.77 -11.63 -10.12
N GLN A 42 3.56 -11.41 -9.06
CA GLN A 42 4.07 -12.45 -8.17
C GLN A 42 3.46 -12.34 -6.78
N ASN A 43 3.17 -13.49 -6.15
CA ASN A 43 2.74 -13.53 -4.76
C ASN A 43 3.91 -13.19 -3.82
N VAL A 44 3.69 -12.21 -2.96
CA VAL A 44 4.67 -11.72 -1.99
C VAL A 44 3.99 -11.57 -0.62
N SER A 45 4.77 -11.73 0.45
CA SER A 45 4.34 -11.43 1.82
C SER A 45 5.13 -10.23 2.31
N ILE A 46 4.45 -9.22 2.84
CA ILE A 46 5.08 -8.00 3.36
C ILE A 46 4.78 -7.89 4.84
N ARG A 47 5.83 -7.73 5.65
CA ARG A 47 5.73 -7.37 7.05
C ARG A 47 6.06 -5.89 7.22
N LEU A 48 5.17 -5.19 7.91
CA LEU A 48 5.28 -3.76 8.20
C LEU A 48 5.38 -3.61 9.71
N THR A 49 6.46 -3.02 10.20
CA THR A 49 6.68 -2.78 11.63
C THR A 49 6.90 -1.30 11.89
N LEU A 50 6.16 -0.73 12.83
CA LEU A 50 6.34 0.60 13.37
C LEU A 50 7.17 0.49 14.65
N GLN A 51 8.38 1.05 14.63
CA GLN A 51 9.34 0.93 15.72
C GLN A 51 9.88 2.31 16.14
N SER A 52 10.53 2.37 17.30
CA SER A 52 11.24 3.54 17.81
C SER A 52 12.35 4.00 16.86
N GLU A 53 12.77 5.26 16.98
CA GLU A 53 13.80 5.86 16.11
C GLU A 53 15.13 5.12 16.16
N ASP A 54 15.46 4.56 17.32
CA ASP A 54 16.65 3.75 17.58
C ASP A 54 16.52 2.27 17.14
N GLY A 55 15.34 1.86 16.66
CA GLY A 55 15.05 0.48 16.25
C GLY A 55 15.06 -0.54 17.39
N LEU A 56 15.03 -0.10 18.66
CA LEU A 56 15.10 -0.99 19.82
C LEU A 56 13.73 -1.49 20.30
N THR A 57 12.64 -0.81 19.93
CA THR A 57 11.29 -1.14 20.37
C THR A 57 10.30 -1.18 19.20
N ASP A 58 9.75 -2.36 18.93
CA ASP A 58 8.63 -2.54 18.00
C ASP A 58 7.31 -2.20 18.71
N TYR A 59 6.66 -1.11 18.30
CA TYR A 59 5.37 -0.71 18.86
C TYR A 59 4.19 -1.45 18.22
N TYR A 60 4.31 -1.75 16.93
CA TYR A 60 3.26 -2.42 16.15
C TYR A 60 3.85 -3.13 14.94
N SER A 61 3.42 -4.35 14.64
CA SER A 61 3.79 -5.08 13.42
C SER A 61 2.58 -5.80 12.82
N GLU A 62 2.53 -5.93 11.49
CA GLU A 62 1.49 -6.66 10.76
C GLU A 62 2.00 -7.27 9.45
N ILE A 63 1.26 -8.22 8.89
CA ILE A 63 1.61 -8.97 7.69
C ILE A 63 0.49 -8.89 6.64
N HIS A 64 0.88 -8.63 5.39
CA HIS A 64 0.02 -8.66 4.20
C HIS A 64 0.51 -9.67 3.17
N ASN A 65 -0.35 -10.58 2.74
CA ASN A 65 -0.10 -11.49 1.61
C ASN A 65 -0.82 -10.97 0.37
N LEU A 66 -0.07 -10.64 -0.69
CA LEU A 66 -0.56 -9.87 -1.84
C LEU A 66 0.07 -10.42 -3.14
N THR A 67 -0.51 -10.04 -4.29
CA THR A 67 0.12 -10.22 -5.60
C THR A 67 0.55 -8.85 -6.12
N THR A 68 1.80 -8.71 -6.57
CA THR A 68 2.32 -7.46 -7.13
C THR A 68 1.65 -7.09 -8.46
N SER A 69 1.59 -5.80 -8.80
CA SER A 69 1.10 -5.36 -10.12
C SER A 69 2.06 -5.69 -11.27
N PRO A 70 1.68 -5.48 -12.54
CA PRO A 70 2.60 -5.59 -13.69
C PRO A 70 3.78 -4.60 -13.66
N GLN A 71 3.80 -3.65 -12.71
CA GLN A 71 4.90 -2.73 -12.46
C GLN A 71 5.64 -3.06 -11.15
N GLY A 72 5.33 -4.20 -10.53
CA GLY A 72 5.88 -4.64 -9.24
C GLY A 72 5.33 -3.89 -8.03
N VAL A 73 4.21 -3.17 -8.17
CA VAL A 73 3.67 -2.31 -7.11
C VAL A 73 2.76 -3.10 -6.17
N VAL A 74 2.86 -2.83 -4.88
CA VAL A 74 1.92 -3.27 -3.83
C VAL A 74 1.31 -2.06 -3.13
N SER A 75 0.02 -2.12 -2.85
CA SER A 75 -0.72 -1.09 -2.11
C SER A 75 -1.41 -1.72 -0.90
N VAL A 76 -1.12 -1.19 0.29
CA VAL A 76 -1.65 -1.68 1.56
C VAL A 76 -2.17 -0.54 2.42
N THR A 77 -3.09 -0.87 3.32
CA THR A 77 -3.49 0.04 4.40
C THR A 77 -2.88 -0.48 5.69
N VAL A 78 -1.87 0.24 6.18
CA VAL A 78 -1.20 -0.07 7.45
C VAL A 78 -2.22 0.05 8.58
N GLY A 79 -2.37 -0.97 9.42
CA GLY A 79 -3.43 -1.10 10.44
C GLY A 79 -4.55 -2.09 10.07
N SER A 80 -4.43 -2.81 8.95
CA SER A 80 -5.43 -3.79 8.49
C SER A 80 -4.87 -5.18 8.16
N GLY A 81 -3.59 -5.41 8.46
CA GLY A 81 -2.89 -6.66 8.19
C GLY A 81 -3.25 -7.80 9.15
N SER A 82 -2.70 -8.97 8.87
CA SER A 82 -2.80 -10.18 9.71
C SER A 82 -1.57 -10.33 10.61
N GLY A 83 -1.58 -11.24 11.59
CA GLY A 83 -0.41 -11.50 12.42
C GLY A 83 0.04 -10.31 13.29
N MET A 84 -0.93 -9.48 13.72
CA MET A 84 -0.66 -8.24 14.46
C MET A 84 0.07 -8.51 15.79
N VAL A 85 1.16 -7.77 16.03
CA VAL A 85 1.86 -7.70 17.32
C VAL A 85 1.83 -6.25 17.79
N GLY A 86 1.42 -6.00 19.04
CA GLY A 86 1.20 -4.64 19.54
C GLY A 86 -0.17 -4.07 19.15
N SER A 87 -0.35 -2.75 19.32
CA SER A 87 -1.59 -2.05 18.94
C SER A 87 -1.27 -0.69 18.37
N ILE A 88 -1.89 -0.34 17.24
CA ILE A 88 -1.68 0.95 16.59
C ILE A 88 -2.11 2.15 17.46
N THR A 89 -3.01 1.92 18.43
CA THR A 89 -3.44 2.91 19.43
C THR A 89 -2.46 3.10 20.58
N ALA A 90 -1.57 2.13 20.80
CA ALA A 90 -0.58 2.14 21.86
C ALA A 90 0.78 2.70 21.39
N ILE A 91 0.88 3.08 20.12
CA ILE A 91 2.08 3.71 19.57
C ILE A 91 2.19 5.12 20.16
N PRO A 92 3.34 5.50 20.75
CA PRO A 92 3.55 6.81 21.34
C PRO A 92 3.83 7.85 20.24
N TRP A 93 2.80 8.19 19.45
CA TRP A 93 2.92 9.11 18.31
C TRP A 93 3.43 10.50 18.71
N GLU A 94 3.23 10.89 19.97
CA GLU A 94 3.70 12.13 20.57
C GLU A 94 5.22 12.19 20.79
N ALA A 95 5.91 11.04 20.87
CA ALA A 95 7.36 11.00 21.05
C ALA A 95 8.13 11.41 19.78
N GLY A 96 7.47 11.41 18.62
CA GLY A 96 8.13 11.58 17.32
C GLY A 96 9.06 10.41 16.99
N GLY A 97 9.82 10.53 15.90
CA GLY A 97 10.88 9.56 15.57
C GLY A 97 10.40 8.14 15.20
N ILE A 98 9.10 7.92 14.94
CA ILE A 98 8.60 6.59 14.57
C ILE A 98 9.09 6.23 13.16
N THR A 99 9.70 5.06 13.03
CA THR A 99 10.16 4.53 11.74
C THR A 99 9.29 3.36 11.29
N LEU A 100 9.00 3.32 9.98
CA LEU A 100 8.36 2.19 9.32
C LEU A 100 9.43 1.28 8.73
N LEU A 101 9.58 0.11 9.33
CA LEU A 101 10.38 -1.00 8.85
C LEU A 101 9.53 -1.83 7.88
N VAL A 102 10.04 -2.05 6.67
CA VAL A 102 9.36 -2.80 5.61
C VAL A 102 10.21 -4.01 5.25
N GLU A 103 9.64 -5.20 5.43
CA GLU A 103 10.31 -6.45 5.12
C GLU A 103 9.45 -7.28 4.18
N VAL A 104 10.07 -8.03 3.27
CA VAL A 104 9.38 -8.80 2.24
C VAL A 104 9.90 -10.22 2.16
N ASP A 105 8.98 -11.17 2.00
CA ASP A 105 9.26 -12.50 1.47
C ASP A 105 8.76 -12.51 0.01
N SER A 106 9.71 -12.54 -0.93
CA SER A 106 9.45 -12.51 -2.37
C SER A 106 8.77 -13.78 -2.91
N SER A 107 8.65 -14.83 -2.10
CA SER A 107 7.96 -16.08 -2.41
C SER A 107 6.58 -16.20 -1.76
N GLY A 108 6.16 -15.21 -0.96
CA GLY A 108 4.89 -15.24 -0.22
C GLY A 108 4.93 -16.10 1.04
N GLY A 109 6.12 -16.44 1.54
CA GLY A 109 6.35 -17.23 2.75
C GLY A 109 6.46 -16.39 4.04
N THR A 110 7.29 -16.86 4.97
CA THR A 110 7.53 -16.24 6.29
C THR A 110 9.00 -15.86 6.52
N ASN A 111 9.84 -15.97 5.49
CA ASN A 111 11.26 -15.62 5.53
C ASN A 111 11.42 -14.18 5.02
N TYR A 112 11.24 -13.23 5.93
CA TYR A 112 11.27 -11.81 5.61
C TYR A 112 12.69 -11.27 5.50
N ASN A 113 12.96 -10.55 4.40
CA ASN A 113 14.18 -9.78 4.20
C ASN A 113 13.87 -8.28 4.32
N LEU A 114 14.76 -7.52 4.94
CA LEU A 114 14.63 -6.08 5.08
C LEU A 114 14.69 -5.38 3.71
N LEU A 115 13.63 -4.67 3.34
CA LEU A 115 13.54 -3.90 2.11
C LEU A 115 13.86 -2.41 2.33
N GLY A 116 13.54 -1.89 3.52
CA GLY A 116 13.93 -0.54 3.90
C GLY A 116 13.34 -0.09 5.23
N THR A 117 13.94 0.95 5.79
CA THR A 117 13.44 1.65 6.98
C THR A 117 13.19 3.10 6.59
N SER A 118 12.00 3.64 6.87
CA SER A 118 11.63 5.01 6.52
C SER A 118 11.07 5.75 7.74
N PRO A 119 11.63 6.91 8.13
CA PRO A 119 11.04 7.73 9.17
C PRO A 119 9.70 8.31 8.72
N LEU A 120 8.68 8.25 9.58
CA LEU A 120 7.41 8.91 9.33
C LEU A 120 7.54 10.40 9.68
N LEU A 121 7.88 11.21 8.67
CA LEU A 121 8.13 12.65 8.83
C LEU A 121 6.89 13.47 9.21
N ALA A 122 5.69 12.91 9.04
CA ALA A 122 4.44 13.50 9.49
C ALA A 122 3.54 12.41 10.08
N VAL A 123 3.17 12.57 11.35
CA VAL A 123 2.14 11.73 11.96
C VAL A 123 0.80 12.08 11.31
N PRO A 124 -0.04 11.10 10.91
CA PRO A 124 -1.41 11.39 10.52
C PRO A 124 -2.10 12.20 11.64
N TYR A 125 -2.52 13.44 11.33
CA TYR A 125 -2.98 14.42 12.32
C TYR A 125 -4.06 13.89 13.28
N ALA A 126 -4.87 12.92 12.83
CA ALA A 126 -5.91 12.26 13.62
C ALA A 126 -5.36 11.23 14.64
N LEU A 127 -4.26 10.54 14.35
CA LEU A 127 -3.64 9.57 15.26
C LEU A 127 -2.79 10.27 16.34
N TYR A 128 -2.09 11.35 15.97
CA TYR A 128 -1.41 12.23 16.94
C TYR A 128 -2.38 12.84 17.96
N ALA A 129 -3.56 13.27 17.51
CA ALA A 129 -4.59 13.84 18.37
C ALA A 129 -5.27 12.81 19.29
N ALA A 130 -5.14 11.51 18.99
CA ALA A 130 -5.73 10.42 19.76
C ALA A 130 -4.83 9.89 20.89
N SER A 131 -3.49 9.94 20.74
CA SER A 131 -2.52 9.56 21.79
C SER A 131 -1.88 10.75 22.50
N GLY A 132 -2.01 11.97 21.97
CA GLY A 132 -1.47 13.17 22.58
C GLY A 132 -2.12 13.49 23.92
N ASN A 133 -1.30 13.80 24.93
CA ASN A 133 -1.78 14.41 26.16
C ASN A 133 -2.61 15.68 25.83
N PRO A 134 -3.74 15.93 26.51
CA PRO A 134 -4.41 17.21 26.44
C PRO A 134 -3.37 18.33 26.60
N GLY A 135 -3.38 19.31 25.70
CA GLY A 135 -2.41 20.41 25.74
C GLY A 135 -2.32 21.00 27.15
N PRO A 136 -1.12 21.39 27.60
CA PRO A 136 -0.91 21.82 28.98
C PRO A 136 -1.86 22.96 29.34
N GLU A 137 -2.40 22.90 30.56
CA GLU A 137 -2.94 24.08 31.22
C GLU A 137 -1.88 25.19 31.12
N GLY A 138 -2.28 26.35 30.56
CA GLY A 138 -1.35 27.43 30.23
C GLY A 138 -0.49 27.81 31.44
N PRO A 139 0.79 28.16 31.24
CA PRO A 139 1.73 28.32 32.34
C PRO A 139 1.26 29.41 33.31
N ALA A 140 1.39 29.14 34.60
CA ALA A 140 1.44 30.20 35.60
C ALA A 140 2.53 31.19 35.17
N GLY A 141 2.14 32.44 34.93
CA GLY A 141 3.06 33.50 34.51
C GLY A 141 4.25 33.63 35.48
N PRO A 142 5.42 34.07 34.99
CA PRO A 142 6.66 34.05 35.76
C PRO A 142 6.51 34.83 37.06
N THR A 143 7.07 34.28 38.15
CA THR A 143 7.38 35.03 39.35
C THR A 143 8.27 36.21 38.95
N GLY A 144 7.72 37.42 39.00
CA GLY A 144 8.48 38.64 38.74
C GLY A 144 9.66 38.74 39.70
N PRO A 145 10.82 39.27 39.25
CA PRO A 145 12.00 39.38 40.08
C PRO A 145 11.72 40.22 41.32
N GLU A 146 12.38 39.86 42.43
CA GLU A 146 12.39 40.64 43.67
C GLU A 146 12.81 42.08 43.35
N GLY A 147 11.84 43.00 43.42
CA GLY A 147 12.08 44.41 43.23
C GLY A 147 12.95 44.92 44.39
N PRO A 148 14.04 45.67 44.11
CA PRO A 148 14.93 46.14 45.16
C PRO A 148 14.17 47.07 46.11
N LEU A 149 14.37 46.85 47.42
CA LEU A 149 14.02 47.79 48.46
C LEU A 149 14.68 49.13 48.16
N VAL A 150 13.90 50.08 47.67
CA VAL A 150 14.26 51.49 47.68
C VAL A 150 13.54 52.11 48.89
N GLU A 151 14.33 52.49 49.89
CA GLU A 151 13.91 53.36 50.98
C GLU A 151 13.20 54.59 50.41
N GLY A 152 11.95 54.77 50.82
CA GLY A 152 11.07 55.84 50.36
C GLY A 152 10.13 56.30 51.46
N THR A 153 10.73 56.78 52.54
CA THR A 153 10.32 57.89 53.43
C THR A 153 8.84 58.15 53.74
N ASP A 154 8.59 58.09 55.05
CA ASP A 154 7.60 58.83 55.87
C ASP A 154 6.11 58.67 55.57
N GLY A 155 5.48 57.83 56.40
CA GLY A 155 4.02 57.73 56.49
C GLY A 155 3.51 56.72 57.51
N GLN A 156 3.87 56.88 58.78
CA GLN A 156 3.17 56.34 59.97
C GLN A 156 3.16 54.81 60.20
N THR A 157 4.03 54.33 61.10
CA THR A 157 3.78 53.09 61.86
C THR A 157 4.52 53.07 63.20
N LEU A 158 3.94 52.38 64.17
CA LEU A 158 4.33 52.24 65.58
C LEU A 158 5.86 52.04 65.77
N ARG A 159 6.49 52.84 66.64
CA ARG A 159 7.93 52.69 66.95
C ARG A 159 8.11 51.89 68.24
N HIS A 160 8.85 50.79 68.17
CA HIS A 160 9.44 50.11 69.32
C HIS A 160 10.73 50.84 69.70
N ASP A 161 10.85 51.35 70.92
CA ASP A 161 12.01 52.16 71.33
C ASP A 161 13.16 51.36 71.95
N GLY A 162 13.06 50.03 71.88
CA GLY A 162 14.03 49.11 72.47
C GLY A 162 13.62 48.59 73.85
N ALA A 163 12.53 49.10 74.45
CA ALA A 163 11.95 48.54 75.67
C ALA A 163 10.42 48.36 75.62
N THR A 164 9.67 49.25 74.95
CA THR A 164 8.21 49.11 74.75
C THR A 164 7.75 49.67 73.40
N TRP A 165 6.57 49.25 72.93
CA TRP A 165 5.92 49.83 71.75
C TRP A 165 5.18 51.12 72.15
N VAL A 166 5.52 52.26 71.53
CA VAL A 166 4.87 53.55 71.82
C VAL A 166 3.99 53.97 70.64
N ALA A 167 2.69 54.18 70.91
CA ALA A 167 1.70 54.59 69.92
C ALA A 167 1.58 56.13 69.83
N SER A 168 1.27 56.63 68.63
CA SER A 168 0.77 57.99 68.43
C SER A 168 -0.61 57.97 67.75
N SER A 169 -1.17 59.16 67.54
CA SER A 169 -2.47 59.63 68.02
C SER A 169 -3.77 59.06 67.41
N ASN A 170 -3.76 57.95 66.66
CA ASN A 170 -4.99 57.30 66.16
C ASN A 170 -5.09 55.79 66.46
N ILE A 171 -4.16 55.23 67.24
CA ILE A 171 -4.21 53.84 67.71
C ILE A 171 -4.22 53.84 69.23
N HIS A 172 -5.35 53.42 69.82
CA HIS A 172 -5.46 53.21 71.26
C HIS A 172 -5.05 51.77 71.60
N ASN A 173 -4.11 51.62 72.53
CA ASN A 173 -3.76 50.34 73.14
C ASN A 173 -4.08 50.42 74.64
N ALA A 174 -5.22 49.87 75.05
CA ALA A 174 -5.62 49.76 76.45
C ALA A 174 -5.63 48.28 76.83
N ASP A 175 -4.47 47.79 77.27
CA ASP A 175 -4.17 46.43 77.73
C ASP A 175 -4.50 45.30 76.74
N ALA A 176 -5.80 45.02 76.51
CA ALA A 176 -6.30 43.89 75.73
C ALA A 176 -7.13 44.28 74.48
N ASN A 177 -7.44 45.57 74.29
CA ASN A 177 -8.28 46.04 73.18
C ASN A 177 -7.50 46.99 72.27
N VAL A 178 -7.35 46.63 70.99
CA VAL A 178 -6.77 47.49 69.95
C VAL A 178 -7.90 48.01 69.06
N GLY A 179 -7.96 49.33 68.86
CA GLY A 179 -8.95 49.97 68.00
C GLY A 179 -8.45 51.25 67.34
N ILE A 180 -9.04 51.60 66.19
CA ILE A 180 -8.74 52.80 65.39
C ILE A 180 -9.96 53.72 65.43
N GLY A 181 -9.81 54.94 65.94
CA GLY A 181 -10.91 55.92 66.09
C GLY A 181 -10.64 56.96 67.19
N THR A 182 -11.58 57.89 67.39
CA THR A 182 -11.48 58.99 68.37
C THR A 182 -11.98 58.65 69.78
N VAL A 183 -12.35 57.39 70.02
CA VAL A 183 -12.90 56.87 71.29
C VAL A 183 -12.24 55.54 71.64
N THR A 184 -11.99 55.33 72.94
CA THR A 184 -11.33 54.13 73.47
C THR A 184 -12.24 52.89 73.27
N PRO A 185 -11.75 51.81 72.63
CA PRO A 185 -12.56 50.62 72.34
C PRO A 185 -12.91 49.81 73.60
N THR A 186 -14.19 49.45 73.75
CA THR A 186 -14.72 48.67 74.87
C THR A 186 -14.74 47.15 74.63
N GLU A 187 -14.50 46.69 73.40
CA GLU A 187 -14.56 45.28 72.99
C GLU A 187 -13.25 44.82 72.32
N LYS A 188 -12.91 43.54 72.46
CA LYS A 188 -11.63 42.96 72.03
C LYS A 188 -11.63 42.60 70.54
N LEU A 189 -10.61 43.04 69.79
CA LEU A 189 -10.33 42.55 68.44
C LEU A 189 -9.46 41.28 68.56
N GLU A 190 -10.05 40.09 68.41
CA GLU A 190 -9.32 38.83 68.38
C GLU A 190 -8.91 38.47 66.96
N VAL A 191 -7.62 38.66 66.64
CA VAL A 191 -6.98 38.08 65.45
C VAL A 191 -6.08 36.94 65.95
N ALA A 192 -6.52 35.69 65.78
CA ALA A 192 -5.74 34.52 66.17
C ALA A 192 -4.60 34.25 65.16
N GLY A 193 -3.65 35.17 65.09
CA GLY A 193 -2.42 35.04 64.30
C GLY A 193 -1.24 34.72 65.20
N ASN A 194 -1.17 33.48 65.71
CA ASN A 194 0.05 32.69 65.97
C ASN A 194 -0.25 31.56 66.95
N ILE A 195 0.04 30.33 66.50
CA ILE A 195 0.15 29.13 67.34
C ILE A 195 1.14 29.43 68.48
N LYS A 196 0.63 29.52 69.72
CA LYS A 196 1.45 29.27 70.91
C LYS A 196 0.87 28.05 71.60
N ALA A 197 1.65 26.96 71.57
CA ALA A 197 1.47 25.85 72.48
C ALA A 197 1.32 26.41 73.92
N GLN A 198 0.15 26.22 74.53
CA GLN A 198 0.01 26.40 75.96
C GLN A 198 0.62 25.18 76.63
N GLY A 199 1.81 25.37 77.20
CA GLY A 199 2.46 24.41 78.10
C GLY A 199 3.24 25.17 79.16
N SER A 200 2.79 25.08 80.41
CA SER A 200 3.54 25.56 81.58
C SER A 200 4.70 24.60 81.85
N LEU A 201 5.93 25.11 81.94
CA LEU A 201 7.09 24.35 82.38
C LEU A 201 6.92 23.93 83.85
N ILE A 202 6.80 22.62 84.09
CA ILE A 202 7.26 21.98 85.34
C ILE A 202 8.09 20.76 84.93
N GLY A 203 9.39 20.96 84.71
CA GLY A 203 10.35 19.87 84.47
C GLY A 203 10.18 19.11 83.13
N ASP A 204 11.26 18.49 82.68
CA ASP A 204 11.43 17.85 81.37
C ASP A 204 10.45 16.68 81.14
N TYR A 205 9.22 16.92 80.67
CA TYR A 205 8.41 16.13 79.71
C TYR A 205 6.90 16.50 79.83
N ILE A 206 6.21 16.66 78.68
CA ILE A 206 4.78 17.04 78.57
C ILE A 206 3.94 15.81 78.18
N GLU A 207 2.93 15.46 78.99
CA GLU A 207 1.84 14.56 78.59
C GLU A 207 0.66 15.35 77.99
N VAL A 208 0.28 14.96 76.77
CA VAL A 208 -0.88 15.47 76.02
C VAL A 208 -2.09 14.61 76.36
N ASN A 209 -3.21 15.22 76.73
CA ASN A 209 -4.50 14.52 76.75
C ASN A 209 -5.65 15.41 76.26
N GLN A 210 -6.25 14.94 75.16
CA GLN A 210 -7.59 15.21 74.61
C GLN A 210 -7.73 16.30 73.51
N PRO A 211 -8.63 16.07 72.52
CA PRO A 211 -8.40 16.36 71.10
C PRO A 211 -9.04 17.66 70.58
N GLN A 212 -8.38 18.29 69.61
CA GLN A 212 -8.84 19.49 68.89
C GLN A 212 -9.91 19.12 67.83
N PRO A 213 -11.04 19.85 67.72
CA PRO A 213 -11.99 19.64 66.63
C PRO A 213 -11.43 20.21 65.31
N GLU A 214 -11.51 19.41 64.24
CA GLU A 214 -10.87 19.60 62.92
C GLU A 214 -11.31 20.83 62.10
N GLU A 215 -12.06 21.79 62.65
CA GLU A 215 -12.44 23.01 61.94
C GLU A 215 -12.50 24.24 62.88
N ALA A 216 -11.35 24.64 63.43
CA ALA A 216 -11.24 25.96 64.04
C ALA A 216 -11.19 27.03 62.91
N PRO A 217 -12.04 28.07 62.94
CA PRO A 217 -12.01 29.11 61.93
C PRO A 217 -10.73 29.96 62.07
N ILE A 218 -10.04 30.17 60.94
CA ILE A 218 -8.85 31.03 60.80
C ILE A 218 -9.21 32.48 61.10
N PHE A 219 -10.43 32.89 60.72
CA PHE A 219 -10.98 34.21 60.99
C PHE A 219 -12.45 34.08 61.31
N VAL A 220 -12.91 34.71 62.38
CA VAL A 220 -14.32 34.66 62.79
C VAL A 220 -14.79 36.05 63.22
N VAL A 221 -15.96 36.44 62.71
CA VAL A 221 -16.72 37.59 63.19
C VAL A 221 -17.88 37.05 64.00
N ARG A 222 -17.97 37.49 65.26
CA ARG A 222 -19.07 37.16 66.16
C ARG A 222 -19.95 38.39 66.37
N ASN A 223 -21.26 38.20 66.52
CA ASN A 223 -22.17 39.28 66.92
C ASN A 223 -22.02 39.61 68.41
N SER A 224 -22.76 40.61 68.89
CA SER A 224 -22.76 41.03 70.30
C SER A 224 -23.25 39.97 71.29
N LEU A 225 -23.83 38.86 70.80
CA LEU A 225 -24.27 37.71 71.60
C LEU A 225 -23.23 36.56 71.58
N GLY A 226 -22.07 36.76 70.96
CA GLY A 226 -20.99 35.76 70.88
C GLY A 226 -21.16 34.70 69.77
N GLN A 227 -22.18 34.84 68.93
CA GLN A 227 -22.51 33.89 67.87
C GLN A 227 -21.73 34.21 66.60
N ILE A 228 -21.22 33.19 65.91
CA ILE A 228 -20.50 33.36 64.64
C ILE A 228 -21.48 33.84 63.58
N VAL A 229 -21.17 34.97 62.93
CA VAL A 229 -21.94 35.49 61.79
C VAL A 229 -21.16 35.42 60.48
N PHE A 230 -19.82 35.34 60.57
CA PHE A 230 -18.92 35.09 59.45
C PHE A 230 -17.72 34.28 59.96
N ALA A 231 -17.34 33.22 59.26
CA ALA A 231 -16.16 32.44 59.59
C ALA A 231 -15.45 31.96 58.32
N VAL A 232 -14.12 32.02 58.35
CA VAL A 232 -13.23 31.48 57.33
C VAL A 232 -12.56 30.26 57.91
N TYR A 233 -12.75 29.11 57.28
CA TYR A 233 -12.11 27.83 57.59
C TYR A 233 -11.12 27.50 56.47
N GLU A 234 -10.23 26.53 56.67
CA GLU A 234 -9.40 26.00 55.58
C GLU A 234 -10.27 25.39 54.44
N SER A 235 -11.45 24.86 54.78
CA SER A 235 -12.41 24.26 53.84
C SER A 235 -13.28 25.28 53.10
N GLY A 236 -13.19 26.57 53.45
CA GLY A 236 -13.93 27.65 52.78
C GLY A 236 -14.55 28.66 53.74
N VAL A 237 -15.34 29.58 53.16
CA VAL A 237 -15.98 30.68 53.91
C VAL A 237 -17.44 30.33 54.21
N ARG A 238 -17.85 30.45 55.47
CA ARG A 238 -19.24 30.27 55.91
C ARG A 238 -19.78 31.58 56.50
N VAL A 239 -20.99 31.94 56.11
CA VAL A 239 -21.72 33.08 56.65
C VAL A 239 -22.98 32.56 57.32
N TYR A 240 -23.17 32.89 58.58
CA TYR A 240 -24.29 32.43 59.38
C TYR A 240 -25.22 33.62 59.62
N VAL A 241 -26.48 33.47 59.21
CA VAL A 241 -27.53 34.45 59.46
C VAL A 241 -28.47 33.81 60.46
N GLU A 242 -28.43 34.25 61.72
CA GLU A 242 -29.38 33.79 62.73
C GLU A 242 -30.64 34.67 62.73
N ASP A 243 -31.80 34.01 62.58
CA ASP A 243 -33.10 34.54 62.94
C ASP A 243 -33.34 34.30 64.44
N THR A 244 -33.43 35.35 65.26
CA THR A 244 -33.93 35.26 66.64
C THR A 244 -35.27 36.01 66.80
N PRO A 245 -36.15 35.55 67.70
CA PRO A 245 -37.59 35.78 67.63
C PRO A 245 -37.98 37.15 68.20
N ILE A 246 -38.94 37.86 67.57
CA ILE A 246 -39.95 38.75 68.22
C ILE A 246 -40.92 39.36 67.17
N THR A 247 -42.18 38.90 67.24
CA THR A 247 -43.49 39.62 67.21
C THR A 247 -43.94 40.64 66.13
N ASP A 248 -43.66 40.50 64.83
CA ASP A 248 -44.46 41.23 63.80
C ASP A 248 -44.50 40.50 62.43
N PRO A 249 -45.67 40.12 61.86
CA PRO A 249 -45.76 39.22 60.72
C PRO A 249 -45.76 39.88 59.33
N VAL A 250 -45.25 41.10 59.15
CA VAL A 250 -45.32 41.78 57.83
C VAL A 250 -43.95 42.03 57.22
N LYS A 251 -43.63 41.20 56.21
CA LYS A 251 -42.53 41.31 55.23
C LYS A 251 -41.12 41.15 55.80
N GLN A 252 -40.66 39.91 55.90
CA GLN A 252 -39.23 39.62 55.98
C GLN A 252 -38.65 39.23 54.61
N THR A 253 -37.53 39.87 54.29
CA THR A 253 -36.73 39.66 53.09
C THR A 253 -35.67 38.61 53.41
N ARG A 254 -35.94 37.38 53.02
CA ARG A 254 -35.06 36.21 52.80
C ARG A 254 -33.57 36.43 53.12
N GLY A 255 -33.06 35.69 54.11
CA GLY A 255 -31.64 35.43 54.30
C GLY A 255 -31.07 34.59 53.14
N GLY A 256 -30.23 35.22 52.33
CA GLY A 256 -29.47 34.61 51.25
C GLY A 256 -28.44 35.64 50.77
N PHE A 257 -27.25 35.20 50.40
CA PHE A 257 -26.21 36.09 49.88
C PHE A 257 -26.63 36.62 48.50
N ALA A 258 -27.22 37.81 48.48
CA ALA A 258 -27.49 38.58 47.26
C ALA A 258 -26.44 39.69 47.14
N VAL A 259 -25.66 39.70 46.06
CA VAL A 259 -24.87 40.87 45.67
C VAL A 259 -25.80 41.84 44.94
N GLY A 260 -26.29 42.85 45.65
CA GLY A 260 -27.08 43.95 45.11
C GLY A 260 -26.78 45.22 45.89
N GLY A 261 -26.35 46.28 45.19
CA GLY A 261 -26.07 47.57 45.82
C GLY A 261 -27.36 48.33 46.13
N LEU A 262 -27.50 48.81 47.37
CA LEU A 262 -28.30 49.99 47.68
C LEU A 262 -27.34 51.17 47.70
N SER A 263 -27.65 52.25 46.98
CA SER A 263 -26.85 53.48 47.02
C SER A 263 -27.78 54.67 47.22
N ASP A 264 -27.75 55.25 48.41
CA ASP A 264 -28.21 56.58 48.72
C ASP A 264 -26.99 57.51 48.87
N GLN A 265 -26.69 58.25 47.81
CA GLN A 265 -25.84 59.44 47.77
C GLN A 265 -24.35 59.32 47.37
N THR A 266 -24.08 60.09 46.32
CA THR A 266 -22.95 60.96 45.98
C THR A 266 -21.62 60.86 46.76
N LYS A 267 -20.59 60.57 45.94
CA LYS A 267 -19.15 60.84 46.07
C LYS A 267 -18.32 59.86 46.91
N GLU A 268 -17.69 58.97 46.13
CA GLU A 268 -16.42 58.26 46.31
C GLU A 268 -16.35 57.09 47.30
N GLY A 269 -16.19 55.89 46.71
CA GLY A 269 -15.87 54.61 47.35
C GLY A 269 -16.43 53.44 46.52
N GLY A 270 -15.56 52.69 45.82
CA GLY A 270 -15.91 51.81 44.69
C GLY A 270 -16.88 50.64 44.96
N VAL A 271 -17.70 50.32 43.96
CA VAL A 271 -18.62 49.17 43.95
C VAL A 271 -18.10 48.14 42.95
N GLU A 272 -17.70 46.96 43.43
CA GLU A 272 -17.28 45.84 42.56
C GLU A 272 -18.51 45.04 42.10
N TYR A 273 -18.93 45.40 40.89
CA TYR A 273 -20.02 44.82 40.14
C TYR A 273 -19.67 43.48 39.48
N LEU A 274 -18.44 43.00 39.65
CA LEU A 274 -17.88 41.91 38.87
C LEU A 274 -16.75 41.25 39.64
N ARG A 275 -16.86 39.96 39.92
CA ARG A 275 -15.75 39.14 40.44
C ARG A 275 -15.13 38.34 39.31
N ILE A 276 -13.81 38.43 39.16
CA ILE A 276 -13.01 37.60 38.24
C ILE A 276 -12.03 36.73 39.04
N THR A 277 -11.99 35.48 38.67
CA THR A 277 -10.99 34.46 39.03
C THR A 277 -10.54 33.77 37.74
N PRO A 278 -9.41 33.04 37.71
CA PRO A 278 -9.01 32.26 36.54
C PRO A 278 -10.08 31.24 36.08
N ASP A 279 -10.91 30.74 37.00
CA ASP A 279 -11.93 29.71 36.75
C ASP A 279 -13.33 30.28 36.46
N SER A 280 -13.54 31.60 36.62
CA SER A 280 -14.80 32.27 36.22
C SER A 280 -14.73 33.80 36.30
N VAL A 281 -15.46 34.46 35.39
CA VAL A 281 -15.74 35.91 35.36
C VAL A 281 -17.24 36.09 35.51
N ARG A 282 -17.72 36.83 36.53
CA ARG A 282 -19.15 37.02 36.81
C ARG A 282 -19.55 38.50 36.93
N PHE A 283 -20.38 39.00 36.01
CA PHE A 283 -20.82 40.41 35.89
C PHE A 283 -22.11 40.74 36.64
N ASN A 284 -22.27 42.02 37.00
CA ASN A 284 -23.55 42.70 37.25
C ASN A 284 -23.47 44.20 36.91
N ILE A 285 -24.13 44.66 35.85
CA ILE A 285 -24.26 46.10 35.53
C ILE A 285 -25.57 46.67 36.08
N ASN A 286 -25.49 47.88 36.63
CA ASN A 286 -26.62 48.76 36.85
C ASN A 286 -27.01 49.45 35.51
N THR A 287 -28.23 49.22 35.00
CA THR A 287 -28.77 50.00 33.87
C THR A 287 -29.95 50.84 34.33
N GLY A 288 -29.69 52.01 34.91
CA GLY A 288 -30.62 53.13 34.97
C GLY A 288 -29.97 54.36 34.35
N SER A 289 -30.49 54.93 33.27
CA SER A 289 -31.62 55.86 33.36
C SER A 289 -32.17 56.29 32.00
N THR A 290 -33.50 56.48 31.92
CA THR A 290 -34.04 57.76 31.42
C THR A 290 -35.10 58.20 32.43
N GLY A 291 -34.87 58.80 33.60
CA GLY A 291 -33.71 59.38 34.28
C GLY A 291 -33.20 58.63 35.53
N VAL A 292 -33.78 57.48 35.91
CA VAL A 292 -33.23 56.39 36.77
C VAL A 292 -34.09 55.13 36.51
N LYS A 293 -33.51 53.94 36.28
CA LYS A 293 -34.22 52.65 36.21
C LYS A 293 -33.75 51.77 37.38
N ALA A 294 -34.66 51.13 38.12
CA ALA A 294 -34.38 49.90 38.89
C ALA A 294 -35.65 49.23 39.45
N THR A 295 -36.10 48.14 38.82
CA THR A 295 -36.86 47.08 39.50
C THR A 295 -36.52 45.68 38.93
N ARG A 296 -35.54 45.02 39.59
CA ARG A 296 -35.37 43.57 39.89
C ARG A 296 -34.85 42.55 38.85
N GLY A 297 -33.96 41.67 39.35
CA GLY A 297 -33.69 40.31 38.84
C GLY A 297 -32.41 39.69 39.42
N GLY A 298 -32.51 38.93 40.51
CA GLY A 298 -31.43 38.10 41.05
C GLY A 298 -31.58 36.64 40.65
N PHE A 299 -30.47 35.92 40.43
CA PHE A 299 -30.44 34.47 40.19
C PHE A 299 -30.42 33.72 41.53
N ALA A 300 -31.50 33.01 41.86
CA ALA A 300 -31.55 32.10 43.01
C ALA A 300 -32.08 30.73 42.56
N VAL A 301 -31.28 29.68 42.75
CA VAL A 301 -31.77 28.29 42.71
C VAL A 301 -32.13 27.94 44.15
N GLY A 302 -33.42 27.96 44.47
CA GLY A 302 -33.92 27.57 45.78
C GLY A 302 -34.91 26.41 45.66
N GLY A 303 -34.64 25.31 46.36
CA GLY A 303 -35.66 24.29 46.63
C GLY A 303 -36.57 24.78 47.76
N LEU A 304 -37.88 24.83 47.51
CA LEU A 304 -38.86 24.92 48.59
C LEU A 304 -39.17 23.48 49.02
N SER A 305 -38.77 23.13 50.24
CA SER A 305 -39.26 21.93 50.92
C SER A 305 -40.20 22.38 52.03
N ASP A 306 -41.44 21.91 52.00
CA ASP A 306 -42.40 22.04 53.11
C ASP A 306 -42.17 20.99 54.22
N GLN A 307 -41.17 20.11 54.05
CA GLN A 307 -40.92 19.02 54.97
C GLN A 307 -39.92 19.39 56.06
N THR A 308 -40.40 19.32 57.30
CA THR A 308 -39.73 19.80 58.50
C THR A 308 -38.61 18.90 59.02
N LYS A 309 -38.08 17.94 58.24
CA LYS A 309 -36.92 17.06 58.58
C LYS A 309 -36.66 15.99 57.49
N GLY A 310 -36.28 16.40 56.29
CA GLY A 310 -35.87 15.49 55.20
C GLY A 310 -34.50 15.88 54.65
N ALA A 311 -33.70 14.89 54.23
CA ALA A 311 -32.38 15.11 53.66
C ALA A 311 -32.45 16.03 52.43
N SER A 312 -31.49 16.96 52.32
CA SER A 312 -31.31 17.83 51.17
C SER A 312 -31.13 16.98 49.91
N THR A 313 -32.01 17.12 48.93
CA THR A 313 -31.82 16.58 47.58
C THR A 313 -31.31 17.69 46.67
N ASP A 314 -30.20 17.44 45.98
CA ASP A 314 -29.63 18.35 45.00
C ASP A 314 -30.66 18.69 43.92
N MET A 315 -31.00 19.98 43.76
CA MET A 315 -31.94 20.45 42.72
C MET A 315 -31.23 20.85 41.43
N LEU A 316 -29.94 21.21 41.54
CA LEU A 316 -29.04 21.49 40.44
C LEU A 316 -27.70 20.83 40.80
N PHE A 317 -27.34 19.79 40.05
CA PHE A 317 -26.06 19.11 40.19
C PHE A 317 -25.19 19.48 38.99
N ILE A 318 -24.06 20.12 39.26
CA ILE A 318 -23.02 20.42 38.26
C ILE A 318 -21.83 19.53 38.62
N ALA A 319 -21.49 18.61 37.73
CA ALA A 319 -20.24 17.88 37.72
C ALA A 319 -19.41 18.28 36.48
N PRO A 320 -18.12 17.95 36.44
CA PRO A 320 -17.27 18.24 35.28
C PRO A 320 -17.85 17.70 33.94
N ASP A 321 -18.68 16.65 33.98
CA ASP A 321 -19.24 15.96 32.82
C ASP A 321 -20.74 16.22 32.58
N SER A 322 -21.46 16.84 33.53
CA SER A 322 -22.92 16.95 33.42
C SER A 322 -23.53 18.06 34.28
N ALA A 323 -24.57 18.70 33.74
CA ALA A 323 -25.48 19.57 34.47
C ALA A 323 -26.86 18.91 34.54
N ARG A 324 -27.37 18.61 35.74
CA ARG A 324 -28.66 17.94 35.95
C ARG A 324 -29.57 18.82 36.80
N ILE A 325 -30.83 18.93 36.40
CA ILE A 325 -31.88 19.66 37.13
C ILE A 325 -32.95 18.66 37.52
N TYR A 326 -33.18 18.49 38.82
CA TYR A 326 -34.20 17.60 39.35
C TYR A 326 -35.48 18.38 39.64
N VAL A 327 -36.64 17.82 39.27
CA VAL A 327 -37.96 18.46 39.46
C VAL A 327 -38.88 17.52 40.23
N ASN A 328 -39.57 18.03 41.26
CA ASN A 328 -40.55 17.25 42.03
C ASN A 328 -41.89 17.17 41.26
N THR A 329 -42.40 15.95 41.06
CA THR A 329 -43.59 15.68 40.24
C THR A 329 -44.85 15.32 41.05
N SER A 330 -44.86 15.49 42.38
CA SER A 330 -46.06 15.20 43.17
C SER A 330 -47.19 16.24 43.00
N VAL A 331 -48.39 15.71 42.79
CA VAL A 331 -49.60 16.41 42.35
C VAL A 331 -50.16 17.40 43.39
N THR A 332 -50.26 18.68 43.03
CA THR A 332 -51.52 19.45 42.90
C THR A 332 -51.23 20.95 42.75
N LYS A 333 -51.63 21.50 41.59
CA LYS A 333 -51.75 22.93 41.27
C LYS A 333 -50.59 23.84 41.71
N GLN A 334 -49.56 23.96 40.87
CA GLN A 334 -48.90 25.26 40.70
C GLN A 334 -48.25 25.41 39.32
N THR A 335 -48.44 26.60 38.76
CA THR A 335 -47.99 27.07 37.46
C THR A 335 -46.59 27.69 37.62
N ARG A 336 -45.67 27.32 36.72
CA ARG A 336 -44.27 27.80 36.53
C ARG A 336 -43.24 27.15 37.47
N GLY A 337 -42.20 26.46 37.02
CA GLY A 337 -41.67 26.21 35.68
C GLY A 337 -40.16 25.96 35.84
N GLY A 338 -39.64 24.94 35.16
CA GLY A 338 -38.19 24.83 34.93
C GLY A 338 -37.66 26.10 34.26
N PHE A 339 -36.34 26.27 34.29
CA PHE A 339 -35.58 27.36 33.69
C PHE A 339 -36.29 28.08 32.51
N ALA A 340 -36.90 29.24 32.77
CA ALA A 340 -37.62 30.01 31.75
C ALA A 340 -36.69 31.07 31.13
N VAL A 341 -36.35 30.90 29.85
CA VAL A 341 -35.75 31.98 29.04
C VAL A 341 -36.90 32.86 28.52
N GLY A 342 -37.28 33.88 29.29
CA GLY A 342 -38.29 34.86 28.89
C GLY A 342 -37.67 36.07 28.19
N GLY A 343 -38.22 36.48 27.05
CA GLY A 343 -37.94 37.79 26.45
C GLY A 343 -38.79 38.88 27.09
N LEU A 344 -38.24 40.08 27.25
CA LEU A 344 -39.00 41.28 27.66
C LEU A 344 -39.76 41.81 26.44
N SER A 345 -41.09 41.89 26.53
CA SER A 345 -41.94 42.58 25.54
C SER A 345 -42.51 43.85 26.17
N ASP A 346 -42.49 44.93 25.41
CA ASP A 346 -43.00 46.27 25.73
C ASP A 346 -44.53 46.37 25.56
N GLN A 347 -45.19 45.29 25.13
CA GLN A 347 -46.62 45.32 24.83
C GLN A 347 -47.48 44.99 26.06
N THR A 348 -48.24 45.99 26.50
CA THR A 348 -49.08 46.00 27.71
C THR A 348 -50.27 45.03 27.72
N LYS A 349 -50.50 44.23 26.66
CA LYS A 349 -51.52 43.15 26.60
C LYS A 349 -51.17 42.02 25.61
N GLY A 350 -49.88 41.67 25.48
CA GLY A 350 -49.45 40.58 24.59
C GLY A 350 -49.39 39.22 25.29
N THR A 351 -49.75 38.15 24.59
CA THR A 351 -49.56 36.75 25.02
C THR A 351 -48.08 36.48 25.28
N ALA A 352 -47.74 35.80 26.39
CA ALA A 352 -46.36 35.44 26.69
C ALA A 352 -45.81 34.46 25.62
N SER A 353 -44.68 34.79 25.00
CA SER A 353 -43.99 33.91 24.05
C SER A 353 -43.08 32.94 24.80
N ASN A 354 -43.45 31.65 24.81
CA ASN A 354 -42.59 30.59 25.36
C ASN A 354 -41.46 30.27 24.37
N PHE A 355 -40.21 30.41 24.80
CA PHE A 355 -39.04 29.98 24.01
C PHE A 355 -38.62 28.54 24.31
N LEU A 356 -39.18 27.96 25.38
CA LEU A 356 -38.91 26.60 25.83
C LEU A 356 -40.21 25.98 26.36
N PHE A 357 -40.63 24.86 25.79
CA PHE A 357 -41.77 24.06 26.24
C PHE A 357 -41.35 22.60 26.27
N LEU A 358 -41.04 22.10 27.46
CA LEU A 358 -40.59 20.73 27.69
C LEU A 358 -41.62 19.99 28.55
N THR A 359 -42.25 18.98 27.97
CA THR A 359 -43.13 18.04 28.67
C THR A 359 -42.67 16.61 28.36
N PRO A 360 -43.09 15.60 29.14
CA PRO A 360 -42.81 14.20 28.80
C PRO A 360 -43.27 13.83 27.37
N GLU A 361 -44.30 14.52 26.89
CA GLU A 361 -44.84 14.34 25.54
C GLU A 361 -44.13 15.18 24.48
N ASN A 362 -43.63 16.40 24.74
CA ASN A 362 -43.05 17.23 23.68
C ASN A 362 -41.88 18.10 24.15
N TYR A 363 -40.85 18.24 23.32
CA TYR A 363 -39.65 19.05 23.56
C TYR A 363 -39.55 20.16 22.52
N PHE A 364 -40.05 21.36 22.81
CA PHE A 364 -39.97 22.52 21.91
C PHE A 364 -38.99 23.56 22.43
N ILE A 365 -38.01 23.92 21.61
CA ILE A 365 -36.90 24.84 21.94
C ILE A 365 -36.74 25.83 20.77
N GLY A 366 -36.94 27.12 21.02
CA GLY A 366 -36.83 28.18 20.01
C GLY A 366 -38.12 28.99 19.83
N HIS A 367 -37.98 30.18 19.25
CA HIS A 367 -39.12 31.09 19.04
C HIS A 367 -40.18 30.43 18.14
N GLN A 368 -41.40 30.31 18.66
CA GLN A 368 -42.57 29.76 17.95
C GLN A 368 -42.44 28.29 17.53
N ALA A 369 -41.49 27.54 18.10
CA ALA A 369 -41.38 26.11 17.87
C ALA A 369 -42.65 25.38 18.36
N GLY A 370 -43.30 24.61 17.48
CA GLY A 370 -44.50 23.82 17.81
C GLY A 370 -45.74 24.61 18.22
N ASN A 371 -45.80 25.93 17.99
CA ASN A 371 -46.81 26.82 18.58
C ASN A 371 -48.28 26.45 18.28
N SER A 372 -48.56 25.77 17.17
CA SER A 372 -49.91 25.34 16.79
C SER A 372 -50.31 23.96 17.32
N THR A 373 -49.47 23.29 18.12
CA THR A 373 -49.69 21.89 18.53
C THR A 373 -50.85 21.79 19.50
N THR A 374 -51.89 21.03 19.11
CA THR A 374 -53.10 20.83 19.90
C THR A 374 -53.13 19.44 20.54
N THR A 375 -53.02 18.38 19.75
CA THR A 375 -53.08 16.96 20.20
C THR A 375 -51.83 16.15 19.82
N GLY A 376 -50.91 16.74 19.04
CA GLY A 376 -49.65 16.09 18.66
C GLY A 376 -48.77 15.77 19.87
N GLN A 377 -48.24 14.55 19.93
CA GLN A 377 -47.42 14.03 21.03
C GLN A 377 -46.11 13.42 20.51
N PHE A 378 -45.14 13.31 21.41
CA PHE A 378 -43.80 12.74 21.21
C PHE A 378 -42.93 13.49 20.21
N ASN A 379 -43.11 14.81 20.09
CA ASN A 379 -42.36 15.64 19.15
C ASN A 379 -41.13 16.31 19.80
N SER A 380 -40.06 16.48 19.03
CA SER A 380 -38.85 17.23 19.40
C SER A 380 -38.57 18.31 18.36
N PHE A 381 -38.94 19.56 18.65
CA PHE A 381 -38.77 20.71 17.74
C PHE A 381 -37.75 21.70 18.29
N ILE A 382 -36.67 21.95 17.56
CA ILE A 382 -35.54 22.76 18.01
C ILE A 382 -35.17 23.75 16.90
N GLY A 383 -35.40 25.05 17.10
CA GLY A 383 -35.08 26.11 16.14
C GLY A 383 -36.21 27.13 15.99
N TYR A 384 -35.90 28.26 15.36
CA TYR A 384 -36.88 29.30 15.05
C TYR A 384 -37.97 28.74 14.11
N GLU A 385 -39.23 28.80 14.55
CA GLU A 385 -40.42 28.32 13.83
C GLU A 385 -40.38 26.84 13.40
N ALA A 386 -39.57 26.01 14.07
CA ALA A 386 -39.56 24.57 13.83
C ALA A 386 -40.92 23.95 14.18
N GLY A 387 -41.57 23.28 13.22
CA GLY A 387 -42.89 22.68 13.41
C GLY A 387 -44.01 23.67 13.77
N LEU A 388 -43.88 24.95 13.41
CA LEU A 388 -44.81 26.03 13.79
C LEU A 388 -46.29 25.65 13.61
N SER A 389 -46.62 25.06 12.47
CA SER A 389 -48.00 24.76 12.06
C SER A 389 -48.50 23.38 12.50
N ASN A 390 -47.70 22.60 13.25
CA ASN A 390 -48.05 21.24 13.65
C ASN A 390 -49.26 21.29 14.56
N THR A 391 -50.36 20.63 14.20
CA THR A 391 -51.59 20.56 15.01
C THR A 391 -51.70 19.20 15.70
N GLU A 392 -51.76 18.12 14.91
CA GLU A 392 -52.00 16.74 15.36
C GLU A 392 -50.83 15.80 15.06
N GLY A 393 -49.82 16.26 14.31
CA GLY A 393 -48.63 15.46 13.98
C GLY A 393 -47.89 14.97 15.22
N LYS A 394 -47.50 13.70 15.22
CA LYS A 394 -46.87 13.00 16.34
C LYS A 394 -45.52 12.40 15.96
N SER A 395 -44.66 12.19 16.95
CA SER A 395 -43.36 11.53 16.80
C SER A 395 -42.45 12.18 15.76
N GLY A 396 -42.52 13.51 15.61
CA GLY A 396 -41.68 14.28 14.70
C GLY A 396 -40.41 14.83 15.38
N THR A 397 -39.28 14.79 14.68
CA THR A 397 -38.01 15.41 15.12
C THR A 397 -37.63 16.51 14.14
N PHE A 398 -37.84 17.78 14.50
CA PHE A 398 -37.56 18.93 13.62
C PHE A 398 -36.47 19.81 14.23
N ILE A 399 -35.30 19.90 13.59
CA ILE A 399 -34.15 20.64 14.11
C ILE A 399 -33.62 21.59 13.03
N GLY A 400 -33.64 22.89 13.28
CA GLY A 400 -33.15 23.92 12.37
C GLY A 400 -34.13 25.07 12.16
N TYR A 401 -33.66 26.12 11.48
CA TYR A 401 -34.50 27.26 11.11
C TYR A 401 -35.62 26.81 10.17
N ARG A 402 -36.88 26.95 10.61
CA ARG A 402 -38.10 26.60 9.85
C ARG A 402 -38.19 25.15 9.36
N ALA A 403 -37.52 24.22 10.04
CA ALA A 403 -37.68 22.79 9.77
C ALA A 403 -39.14 22.36 10.03
N GLY A 404 -39.79 21.73 9.04
CA GLY A 404 -41.19 21.29 9.16
C GLY A 404 -42.21 22.41 9.39
N LEU A 405 -41.92 23.65 8.97
CA LEU A 405 -42.73 24.85 9.25
C LEU A 405 -44.25 24.66 9.05
N ASN A 406 -44.66 24.08 7.93
CA ASN A 406 -46.06 23.90 7.54
C ASN A 406 -46.63 22.51 7.85
N ASN A 407 -45.91 21.66 8.60
CA ASN A 407 -46.40 20.33 8.99
C ASN A 407 -47.67 20.51 9.79
N THR A 408 -48.80 19.92 9.41
CA THR A 408 -50.06 20.04 10.16
C THR A 408 -50.34 18.73 10.91
N ILE A 409 -50.57 17.65 10.18
CA ILE A 409 -50.91 16.32 10.73
C ILE A 409 -49.87 15.24 10.39
N GLY A 410 -48.84 15.58 9.60
CA GLY A 410 -47.77 14.66 9.22
C GLY A 410 -47.04 14.08 10.44
N ALA A 411 -46.95 12.76 10.53
CA ALA A 411 -46.39 12.05 11.68
C ALA A 411 -45.10 11.29 11.33
N TYR A 412 -44.29 10.96 12.34
CA TYR A 412 -43.09 10.12 12.21
C TYR A 412 -42.04 10.69 11.23
N ASN A 413 -41.93 12.02 11.17
CA ASN A 413 -41.00 12.70 10.28
C ASN A 413 -39.73 13.14 11.04
N THR A 414 -38.56 13.02 10.42
CA THR A 414 -37.29 13.56 10.94
C THR A 414 -36.78 14.61 9.97
N PHE A 415 -36.82 15.89 10.35
CA PHE A 415 -36.35 17.02 9.54
C PHE A 415 -35.21 17.75 10.25
N ILE A 416 -34.01 17.72 9.69
CA ILE A 416 -32.82 18.32 10.30
C ILE A 416 -32.11 19.20 9.27
N GLY A 417 -32.09 20.51 9.49
CA GLY A 417 -31.47 21.49 8.58
C GLY A 417 -32.34 22.73 8.38
N ASN A 418 -31.74 23.76 7.79
CA ASN A 418 -32.45 24.98 7.43
C ASN A 418 -33.51 24.66 6.36
N TYR A 419 -34.78 25.01 6.60
CA TYR A 419 -35.94 24.72 5.74
C TYR A 419 -36.17 23.23 5.37
N ALA A 420 -35.57 22.27 6.08
CA ALA A 420 -35.81 20.85 5.84
C ALA A 420 -37.31 20.53 5.99
N GLY A 421 -37.94 20.00 4.94
CA GLY A 421 -39.37 19.65 4.92
C GLY A 421 -40.34 20.81 5.17
N ALA A 422 -39.95 22.07 4.94
CA ALA A 422 -40.72 23.23 5.38
C ALA A 422 -42.17 23.29 4.86
N ASN A 423 -42.46 22.77 3.66
CA ASN A 423 -43.83 22.74 3.11
C ASN A 423 -44.58 21.42 3.33
N ASN A 424 -44.03 20.47 4.09
CA ASN A 424 -44.73 19.23 4.41
C ASN A 424 -46.01 19.58 5.14
N THR A 425 -47.19 19.11 4.69
CA THR A 425 -48.46 19.34 5.40
C THR A 425 -48.92 18.05 6.06
N THR A 426 -49.10 17.00 5.27
CA THR A 426 -49.70 15.71 5.66
C THR A 426 -48.78 14.52 5.45
N GLY A 427 -47.65 14.72 4.75
CA GLY A 427 -46.66 13.67 4.51
C GLY A 427 -46.12 13.08 5.81
N PHE A 428 -45.87 11.77 5.84
CA PHE A 428 -45.49 11.02 7.04
C PHE A 428 -44.35 10.03 6.75
N ASN A 429 -43.66 9.57 7.80
CA ASN A 429 -42.51 8.64 7.69
C ASN A 429 -41.37 9.16 6.78
N ASN A 430 -41.13 10.47 6.73
CA ASN A 430 -40.05 11.05 5.93
C ASN A 430 -38.81 11.36 6.78
N ILE A 431 -37.61 11.19 6.21
CA ILE A 431 -36.33 11.60 6.80
C ILE A 431 -35.69 12.62 5.87
N PHE A 432 -35.69 13.91 6.22
CA PHE A 432 -35.05 14.98 5.46
C PHE A 432 -33.93 15.62 6.27
N ILE A 433 -32.68 15.50 5.81
CA ILE A 433 -31.52 16.01 6.51
C ILE A 433 -30.66 16.81 5.53
N GLY A 434 -30.46 18.10 5.79
CA GLY A 434 -29.73 19.03 4.94
C GLY A 434 -30.50 20.33 4.68
N ASP A 435 -29.79 21.37 4.26
CA ASP A 435 -30.41 22.65 3.90
C ASP A 435 -31.37 22.46 2.72
N SER A 436 -32.63 22.85 2.93
CA SER A 436 -33.75 22.77 1.99
C SER A 436 -34.04 21.37 1.43
N ALA A 437 -33.62 20.30 2.14
CA ALA A 437 -33.97 18.93 1.79
C ALA A 437 -35.49 18.71 1.86
N GLY A 438 -36.08 18.21 0.77
CA GLY A 438 -37.53 17.97 0.68
C GLY A 438 -38.41 19.21 0.89
N ILE A 439 -37.91 20.43 0.67
CA ILE A 439 -38.61 21.67 1.03
C ILE A 439 -40.01 21.81 0.39
N ARG A 440 -40.24 21.27 -0.81
CA ARG A 440 -41.55 21.29 -1.49
C ARG A 440 -42.46 20.11 -1.14
N ASN A 441 -42.00 19.13 -0.33
CA ASN A 441 -42.81 17.96 0.00
C ASN A 441 -44.11 18.43 0.61
N ASN A 442 -45.26 18.03 0.09
CA ASN A 442 -46.56 18.44 0.60
C ASN A 442 -47.22 17.25 1.33
N ASN A 443 -47.47 16.18 0.59
CA ASN A 443 -48.12 14.95 1.08
C ASN A 443 -47.34 13.67 0.73
N GLY A 444 -46.12 13.80 0.17
CA GLY A 444 -45.22 12.66 -0.06
C GLY A 444 -44.82 11.98 1.26
N TYR A 445 -44.67 10.66 1.23
CA TYR A 445 -44.47 9.84 2.43
C TYR A 445 -43.45 8.72 2.18
N ARG A 446 -42.82 8.23 3.27
CA ARG A 446 -41.75 7.19 3.24
C ARG A 446 -40.54 7.58 2.37
N ASN A 447 -40.16 8.86 2.33
CA ASN A 447 -38.97 9.32 1.61
C ASN A 447 -37.77 9.55 2.54
N ILE A 448 -36.55 9.29 2.05
CA ILE A 448 -35.28 9.58 2.72
C ILE A 448 -34.48 10.56 1.85
N PHE A 449 -34.37 11.82 2.24
CA PHE A 449 -33.54 12.83 1.56
C PHE A 449 -32.42 13.31 2.47
N LEU A 450 -31.17 13.03 2.11
CA LEU A 450 -29.98 13.42 2.86
C LEU A 450 -29.03 14.21 1.96
N GLY A 451 -28.77 15.48 2.27
CA GLY A 451 -27.90 16.38 1.51
C GLY A 451 -28.56 17.73 1.19
N ASN A 452 -27.73 18.73 0.86
CA ASN A 452 -28.22 20.04 0.45
C ASN A 452 -29.11 19.92 -0.80
N LEU A 453 -30.33 20.45 -0.72
CA LEU A 453 -31.33 20.46 -1.79
C LEU A 453 -31.70 19.05 -2.33
N SER A 454 -31.46 17.99 -1.54
CA SER A 454 -31.87 16.62 -1.90
C SER A 454 -33.41 16.52 -1.93
N GLY A 455 -33.97 15.97 -3.01
CA GLY A 455 -35.41 15.83 -3.21
C GLY A 455 -36.20 17.15 -3.14
N LYS A 456 -35.55 18.29 -3.40
CA LYS A 456 -36.08 19.65 -3.17
C LYS A 456 -37.50 19.86 -3.72
N GLU A 457 -37.75 19.46 -4.97
CA GLU A 457 -39.02 19.71 -5.67
C GLU A 457 -40.04 18.56 -5.48
N ASN A 458 -39.80 17.59 -4.60
CA ASN A 458 -40.76 16.51 -4.32
C ASN A 458 -42.05 17.11 -3.82
N ILE A 459 -43.19 16.84 -4.47
CA ILE A 459 -44.51 17.35 -4.05
C ILE A 459 -45.26 16.22 -3.35
N SER A 460 -45.44 15.10 -4.06
CA SER A 460 -46.23 13.95 -3.60
C SER A 460 -45.56 12.59 -3.87
N GLY A 461 -44.29 12.58 -4.26
CA GLY A 461 -43.54 11.34 -4.48
C GLY A 461 -43.42 10.52 -3.20
N GLU A 462 -43.42 9.20 -3.34
CA GLU A 462 -43.39 8.24 -2.23
C GLU A 462 -42.26 7.22 -2.38
N ASP A 463 -41.79 6.68 -1.26
CA ASP A 463 -40.81 5.58 -1.23
C ASP A 463 -39.48 5.90 -1.96
N ASN A 464 -39.07 7.17 -2.00
CA ASN A 464 -37.80 7.57 -2.63
C ASN A 464 -36.66 7.68 -1.63
N VAL A 465 -35.46 7.28 -2.03
CA VAL A 465 -34.20 7.54 -1.32
C VAL A 465 -33.35 8.46 -2.19
N ALA A 466 -32.98 9.65 -1.69
CA ALA A 466 -32.06 10.57 -2.36
C ALA A 466 -30.96 11.03 -1.39
N ILE A 467 -29.72 10.58 -1.64
CA ILE A 467 -28.57 10.81 -0.76
C ILE A 467 -27.47 11.49 -1.57
N GLY A 468 -27.10 12.71 -1.21
CA GLY A 468 -26.11 13.55 -1.89
C GLY A 468 -26.65 14.94 -2.21
N THR A 469 -25.75 15.89 -2.43
CA THR A 469 -26.11 17.26 -2.85
C THR A 469 -26.87 17.22 -4.17
N LEU A 470 -28.04 17.85 -4.22
CA LEU A 470 -28.92 17.92 -5.40
C LEU A 470 -29.40 16.55 -5.94
N ALA A 471 -29.28 15.47 -5.15
CA ALA A 471 -29.81 14.16 -5.55
C ALA A 471 -31.35 14.23 -5.68
N GLY A 472 -31.90 13.75 -6.80
CA GLY A 472 -33.34 13.80 -7.07
C GLY A 472 -33.98 15.19 -7.01
N GLN A 473 -33.22 16.27 -7.22
CA GLN A 473 -33.66 17.64 -6.95
C GLN A 473 -34.97 18.03 -7.67
N SER A 474 -35.18 17.55 -8.90
CA SER A 474 -36.38 17.86 -9.71
C SER A 474 -37.51 16.84 -9.57
N ASN A 475 -37.38 15.84 -8.70
CA ASN A 475 -38.40 14.80 -8.53
C ASN A 475 -39.68 15.46 -8.04
N THR A 476 -40.79 15.39 -8.79
CA THR A 476 -42.05 16.04 -8.39
C THR A 476 -43.04 15.01 -7.84
N THR A 477 -43.30 13.96 -8.60
CA THR A 477 -44.25 12.88 -8.26
C THR A 477 -43.68 11.48 -8.48
N GLY A 478 -42.42 11.38 -8.93
CA GLY A 478 -41.73 10.10 -9.10
C GLY A 478 -41.65 9.35 -7.77
N ALA A 479 -41.76 8.02 -7.85
CA ALA A 479 -41.89 7.14 -6.69
C ALA A 479 -40.97 5.92 -6.81
N ARG A 480 -40.58 5.37 -5.65
CA ARG A 480 -39.76 4.14 -5.54
C ARG A 480 -38.41 4.25 -6.23
N ASN A 481 -37.77 5.42 -6.17
CA ASN A 481 -36.45 5.63 -6.74
C ASN A 481 -35.36 5.61 -5.66
N ILE A 482 -34.16 5.17 -6.03
CA ILE A 482 -32.94 5.26 -5.23
C ILE A 482 -31.94 6.13 -5.99
N PHE A 483 -31.59 7.29 -5.46
CA PHE A 483 -30.61 8.22 -5.99
C PHE A 483 -29.50 8.41 -4.96
N MET A 484 -28.27 7.99 -5.25
CA MET A 484 -27.15 8.09 -4.32
C MET A 484 -25.92 8.64 -5.04
N GLY A 485 -25.44 9.81 -4.61
CA GLY A 485 -24.36 10.55 -5.24
C GLY A 485 -24.76 11.98 -5.60
N SER A 486 -23.78 12.88 -5.71
CA SER A 486 -24.02 14.27 -6.11
C SER A 486 -24.72 14.33 -7.47
N GLN A 487 -25.85 15.02 -7.54
CA GLN A 487 -26.70 15.16 -8.74
C GLN A 487 -27.21 13.83 -9.35
N ALA A 488 -27.21 12.71 -8.60
CA ALA A 488 -27.85 11.48 -9.05
C ALA A 488 -29.36 11.72 -9.28
N GLY A 489 -29.87 11.38 -10.47
CA GLY A 489 -31.29 11.61 -10.82
C GLY A 489 -31.76 13.06 -10.79
N PHE A 490 -30.85 14.03 -10.96
CA PHE A 490 -31.12 15.47 -10.81
C PHE A 490 -32.38 15.97 -11.54
N SER A 491 -32.58 15.56 -12.80
CA SER A 491 -33.70 15.98 -13.65
C SER A 491 -34.93 15.06 -13.59
N ASN A 492 -34.93 14.00 -12.77
CA ASN A 492 -36.06 13.07 -12.71
C ASN A 492 -37.30 13.83 -12.27
N THR A 493 -38.40 13.82 -13.02
CA THR A 493 -39.64 14.53 -12.65
C THR A 493 -40.73 13.56 -12.21
N THR A 494 -41.07 12.60 -13.07
CA THR A 494 -42.13 11.59 -12.83
C THR A 494 -41.64 10.15 -12.97
N GLY A 495 -40.37 9.96 -13.36
CA GLY A 495 -39.74 8.65 -13.47
C GLY A 495 -39.81 7.86 -12.15
N ARG A 496 -40.02 6.56 -12.26
CA ARG A 496 -40.27 5.65 -11.13
C ARG A 496 -39.43 4.38 -11.21
N LEU A 497 -39.24 3.73 -10.07
CA LEU A 497 -38.54 2.44 -9.97
C LEU A 497 -37.09 2.49 -10.50
N ASN A 498 -36.43 3.64 -10.43
CA ASN A 498 -35.05 3.82 -10.88
C ASN A 498 -34.05 3.65 -9.73
N ILE A 499 -32.88 3.08 -10.01
CA ILE A 499 -31.75 2.96 -9.07
C ILE A 499 -30.55 3.65 -9.71
N PHE A 500 -30.23 4.87 -9.31
CA PHE A 500 -29.06 5.64 -9.77
C PHE A 500 -28.06 5.83 -8.62
N ILE A 501 -26.89 5.20 -8.74
CA ILE A 501 -25.82 5.24 -7.74
C ILE A 501 -24.54 5.70 -8.43
N GLY A 502 -23.95 6.80 -7.98
CA GLY A 502 -22.78 7.44 -8.57
C GLY A 502 -23.00 8.91 -8.87
N VAL A 503 -21.91 9.69 -8.89
CA VAL A 503 -21.97 11.13 -9.23
C VAL A 503 -22.51 11.28 -10.66
N VAL A 504 -23.49 12.17 -10.83
CA VAL A 504 -24.20 12.46 -12.10
C VAL A 504 -24.78 11.22 -12.81
N SER A 505 -25.05 10.12 -12.09
CA SER A 505 -25.74 8.95 -12.63
C SER A 505 -27.20 9.29 -12.95
N GLY A 506 -27.64 8.99 -14.18
CA GLY A 506 -29.00 9.28 -14.65
C GLY A 506 -29.39 10.76 -14.59
N VAL A 507 -28.43 11.69 -14.64
CA VAL A 507 -28.66 13.11 -14.33
C VAL A 507 -29.72 13.76 -15.22
N GLN A 508 -29.81 13.38 -16.50
CA GLN A 508 -30.80 13.93 -17.46
C GLN A 508 -32.11 13.12 -17.54
N ASN A 509 -32.28 12.06 -16.73
CA ASN A 509 -33.51 11.26 -16.78
C ASN A 509 -34.68 12.11 -16.33
N THR A 510 -35.75 12.19 -17.11
CA THR A 510 -36.94 12.99 -16.79
C THR A 510 -38.12 12.09 -16.43
N THR A 511 -38.47 11.15 -17.32
CA THR A 511 -39.65 10.28 -17.19
C THR A 511 -39.34 8.79 -17.32
N GLY A 512 -38.09 8.42 -17.62
CA GLY A 512 -37.70 7.02 -17.79
C GLY A 512 -37.93 6.22 -16.52
N GLU A 513 -38.28 4.94 -16.66
CA GLU A 513 -38.62 4.07 -15.52
C GLU A 513 -37.86 2.75 -15.54
N ARG A 514 -37.75 2.13 -14.36
CA ARG A 514 -37.16 0.79 -14.16
C ARG A 514 -35.73 0.69 -14.69
N ASN A 515 -34.94 1.75 -14.53
CA ASN A 515 -33.53 1.78 -14.90
C ASN A 515 -32.62 1.52 -13.68
N ILE A 516 -31.51 0.82 -13.88
CA ILE A 516 -30.45 0.60 -12.88
C ILE A 516 -29.15 1.18 -13.43
N PHE A 517 -28.71 2.33 -12.93
CA PHE A 517 -27.48 3.01 -13.31
C PHE A 517 -26.51 3.08 -12.13
N ILE A 518 -25.43 2.30 -12.15
CA ILE A 518 -24.45 2.22 -11.08
C ILE A 518 -23.06 2.56 -11.65
N GLY A 519 -22.48 3.67 -11.20
CA GLY A 519 -21.19 4.19 -11.69
C GLY A 519 -21.24 5.71 -11.92
N GLN A 520 -20.09 6.35 -11.92
CA GLN A 520 -20.02 7.78 -12.26
C GLN A 520 -20.48 7.98 -13.72
N GLY A 521 -21.45 8.88 -13.93
CA GLY A 521 -21.97 9.21 -15.26
C GLY A 521 -22.64 8.05 -16.02
N SER A 522 -22.99 6.94 -15.36
CA SER A 522 -23.77 5.88 -15.99
C SER A 522 -25.15 6.42 -16.38
N GLY A 523 -25.57 6.20 -17.62
CA GLY A 523 -26.84 6.71 -18.15
C GLY A 523 -26.98 8.24 -18.12
N TYR A 524 -25.87 8.99 -18.14
CA TYR A 524 -25.85 10.45 -18.00
C TYR A 524 -26.90 11.18 -18.87
N SER A 525 -26.96 10.85 -20.16
CA SER A 525 -27.86 11.49 -21.14
C SER A 525 -29.22 10.81 -21.30
N ASN A 526 -29.57 9.84 -20.47
CA ASN A 526 -30.85 9.15 -20.55
C ASN A 526 -31.96 10.16 -20.29
N GLN A 527 -32.90 10.36 -21.23
CA GLN A 527 -33.97 11.35 -21.08
C GLN A 527 -35.29 10.68 -20.71
N THR A 528 -35.70 9.69 -21.50
CA THR A 528 -36.99 9.00 -21.38
C THR A 528 -36.89 7.49 -21.47
N ALA A 529 -35.68 6.94 -21.69
CA ALA A 529 -35.50 5.51 -21.90
C ALA A 529 -35.75 4.71 -20.61
N SER A 530 -36.26 3.49 -20.77
CA SER A 530 -36.70 2.65 -19.67
C SER A 530 -36.08 1.24 -19.76
N TYR A 531 -36.14 0.50 -18.65
CA TYR A 531 -35.70 -0.91 -18.56
C TYR A 531 -34.20 -1.15 -18.84
N ASN A 532 -33.35 -0.15 -18.64
CA ASN A 532 -31.91 -0.29 -18.86
C ASN A 532 -31.15 -0.67 -17.58
N VAL A 533 -30.12 -1.49 -17.71
CA VAL A 533 -29.17 -1.84 -16.64
C VAL A 533 -27.77 -1.41 -17.06
N PHE A 534 -27.28 -0.29 -16.55
CA PHE A 534 -25.94 0.24 -16.81
C PHE A 534 -25.09 0.18 -15.54
N ILE A 535 -24.03 -0.63 -15.55
CA ILE A 535 -23.14 -0.83 -14.41
C ILE A 535 -21.69 -0.61 -14.86
N GLY A 536 -21.02 0.40 -14.31
CA GLY A 536 -19.66 0.82 -14.66
C GLY A 536 -19.57 2.33 -14.94
N ASP A 537 -18.39 2.92 -14.74
CA ASP A 537 -18.15 4.33 -15.07
C ASP A 537 -18.43 4.59 -16.56
N ARG A 538 -19.29 5.58 -16.80
CA ARG A 538 -19.80 6.01 -18.12
C ARG A 538 -20.46 4.90 -18.95
N SER A 539 -20.94 3.82 -18.33
CA SER A 539 -21.76 2.81 -19.01
C SER A 539 -23.05 3.46 -19.54
N GLY A 540 -23.32 3.30 -20.84
CA GLY A 540 -24.49 3.88 -21.52
C GLY A 540 -24.60 5.42 -21.42
N SER A 541 -23.49 6.15 -21.22
CA SER A 541 -23.54 7.59 -20.90
C SER A 541 -24.26 8.46 -21.94
N SER A 542 -24.21 8.08 -23.23
CA SER A 542 -24.86 8.82 -24.32
C SER A 542 -26.24 8.27 -24.69
N ASN A 543 -26.75 7.25 -24.00
CA ASN A 543 -28.06 6.68 -24.28
C ASN A 543 -29.13 7.71 -23.96
N THR A 544 -29.95 8.11 -24.93
CA THR A 544 -31.01 9.11 -24.77
C THR A 544 -32.39 8.47 -24.67
N THR A 545 -32.70 7.56 -25.60
CA THR A 545 -34.02 6.91 -25.73
C THR A 545 -33.95 5.39 -25.91
N GLY A 546 -32.75 4.81 -25.98
CA GLY A 546 -32.59 3.37 -26.16
C GLY A 546 -33.00 2.56 -24.93
N GLU A 547 -33.91 1.60 -25.08
CA GLU A 547 -34.52 0.86 -23.98
C GLU A 547 -34.07 -0.60 -23.89
N SER A 548 -34.32 -1.24 -22.74
CA SER A 548 -34.07 -2.68 -22.53
C SER A 548 -32.62 -3.13 -22.79
N ASN A 549 -31.64 -2.25 -22.53
CA ASN A 549 -30.22 -2.57 -22.69
C ASN A 549 -29.58 -3.02 -21.37
N VAL A 550 -28.63 -3.94 -21.43
CA VAL A 550 -27.77 -4.36 -20.32
C VAL A 550 -26.33 -4.04 -20.67
N PHE A 551 -25.77 -2.98 -20.09
CA PHE A 551 -24.38 -2.57 -20.29
C PHE A 551 -23.60 -2.67 -18.97
N MET A 552 -22.62 -3.57 -18.93
CA MET A 552 -21.80 -3.82 -17.75
C MET A 552 -20.32 -3.70 -18.11
N GLY A 553 -19.58 -2.82 -17.44
CA GLY A 553 -18.16 -2.56 -17.67
C GLY A 553 -17.83 -1.08 -17.93
N TRP A 554 -16.56 -0.70 -17.77
CA TRP A 554 -16.08 0.66 -18.03
C TRP A 554 -16.34 1.05 -19.49
N TRP A 555 -17.10 2.14 -19.70
CA TRP A 555 -17.56 2.61 -21.02
C TRP A 555 -18.32 1.58 -21.88
N SER A 556 -18.94 0.56 -21.29
CA SER A 556 -19.80 -0.36 -22.02
C SER A 556 -20.97 0.41 -22.66
N GLY A 557 -21.16 0.28 -23.97
CA GLY A 557 -22.24 0.96 -24.72
C GLY A 557 -22.24 2.48 -24.64
N ALA A 558 -21.14 3.12 -24.25
CA ALA A 558 -21.14 4.53 -23.86
C ALA A 558 -21.60 5.53 -24.94
N ASN A 559 -21.40 5.23 -26.23
CA ASN A 559 -21.90 6.07 -27.33
C ASN A 559 -23.18 5.55 -27.97
N ASN A 560 -23.79 4.48 -27.45
CA ASN A 560 -25.08 4.02 -27.94
C ASN A 560 -26.16 5.04 -27.51
N LYS A 561 -26.83 5.65 -28.48
CA LYS A 561 -27.81 6.73 -28.27
C LYS A 561 -29.24 6.20 -28.22
N THR A 562 -29.63 5.42 -29.23
CA THR A 562 -31.02 5.00 -29.46
C THR A 562 -31.19 3.49 -29.57
N GLY A 563 -30.09 2.74 -29.55
CA GLY A 563 -30.12 1.28 -29.65
C GLY A 563 -30.86 0.64 -28.48
N HIS A 564 -31.57 -0.45 -28.74
CA HIS A 564 -32.38 -1.14 -27.75
C HIS A 564 -32.14 -2.65 -27.74
N GLY A 565 -32.44 -3.30 -26.63
CA GLY A 565 -32.35 -4.76 -26.52
C GLY A 565 -30.92 -5.31 -26.64
N ASN A 566 -29.90 -4.51 -26.31
CA ASN A 566 -28.51 -4.94 -26.40
C ASN A 566 -27.99 -5.50 -25.06
N VAL A 567 -27.08 -6.47 -25.11
CA VAL A 567 -26.35 -7.01 -23.96
C VAL A 567 -24.86 -6.83 -24.18
N TYR A 568 -24.24 -5.86 -23.50
CA TYR A 568 -22.81 -5.55 -23.59
C TYR A 568 -22.14 -5.79 -22.23
N ILE A 569 -21.26 -6.77 -22.14
CA ILE A 569 -20.59 -7.17 -20.90
C ILE A 569 -19.08 -7.16 -21.12
N GLY A 570 -18.39 -6.18 -20.56
CA GLY A 570 -16.95 -6.00 -20.67
C GLY A 570 -16.54 -4.54 -20.80
N GLU A 571 -15.26 -4.26 -20.62
CA GLU A 571 -14.70 -2.93 -20.85
C GLU A 571 -14.84 -2.55 -22.34
N ARG A 572 -15.39 -1.36 -22.64
CA ARG A 572 -15.55 -0.78 -23.99
C ARG A 572 -16.28 -1.67 -25.00
N THR A 573 -17.13 -2.59 -24.54
CA THR A 573 -18.01 -3.39 -25.41
C THR A 573 -19.02 -2.50 -26.10
N GLY A 574 -19.17 -2.65 -27.43
CA GLY A 574 -20.10 -1.86 -28.22
C GLY A 574 -19.86 -0.35 -28.19
N PHE A 575 -18.64 0.11 -27.84
CA PHE A 575 -18.34 1.51 -27.57
C PHE A 575 -18.76 2.47 -28.68
N TYR A 576 -18.56 2.09 -29.95
CA TYR A 576 -18.94 2.92 -31.11
C TYR A 576 -20.25 2.48 -31.78
N ASN A 577 -21.01 1.57 -31.19
CA ASN A 577 -22.30 1.13 -31.72
C ASN A 577 -23.37 2.18 -31.37
N LEU A 578 -23.54 3.18 -32.24
CA LEU A 578 -24.35 4.37 -31.95
C LEU A 578 -25.86 4.08 -31.88
N GLU A 579 -26.38 3.22 -32.76
CA GLU A 579 -27.83 3.00 -32.93
C GLU A 579 -28.20 1.51 -33.05
N GLY A 580 -27.21 0.61 -33.02
CA GLY A 580 -27.44 -0.83 -33.17
C GLY A 580 -28.28 -1.39 -32.03
N SER A 581 -29.11 -2.38 -32.37
CA SER A 581 -30.11 -2.98 -31.49
C SER A 581 -30.03 -4.51 -31.55
N GLY A 582 -30.48 -5.20 -30.50
CA GLY A 582 -30.50 -6.68 -30.47
C GLY A 582 -29.12 -7.34 -30.49
N ASN A 583 -28.05 -6.62 -30.12
CA ASN A 583 -26.69 -7.14 -30.13
C ASN A 583 -26.32 -7.81 -28.80
N VAL A 584 -25.43 -8.82 -28.84
CA VAL A 584 -24.85 -9.48 -27.67
C VAL A 584 -23.33 -9.45 -27.77
N PHE A 585 -22.66 -8.58 -27.01
CA PHE A 585 -21.19 -8.44 -27.00
C PHE A 585 -20.63 -8.78 -25.62
N ILE A 586 -19.73 -9.75 -25.55
CA ILE A 586 -19.18 -10.25 -24.28
C ILE A 586 -17.65 -10.32 -24.36
N GLY A 587 -17.00 -9.66 -23.40
CA GLY A 587 -15.55 -9.59 -23.17
C GLY A 587 -14.92 -8.25 -23.60
N ARG A 588 -13.70 -8.00 -23.11
CA ARG A 588 -13.00 -6.71 -23.28
C ARG A 588 -12.91 -6.32 -24.76
N ASN A 589 -13.38 -5.12 -25.10
CA ASN A 589 -13.43 -4.56 -26.46
C ASN A 589 -14.24 -5.38 -27.49
N ALA A 590 -15.12 -6.30 -27.07
CA ALA A 590 -15.98 -7.02 -28.01
C ALA A 590 -16.95 -6.07 -28.73
N GLY A 591 -17.02 -6.16 -30.06
CA GLY A 591 -17.92 -5.35 -30.88
C GLY A 591 -17.64 -3.84 -30.81
N THR A 592 -16.46 -3.39 -30.37
CA THR A 592 -16.14 -1.96 -30.19
C THR A 592 -16.45 -1.11 -31.42
N TYR A 593 -16.16 -1.61 -32.62
CA TYR A 593 -16.39 -0.91 -33.89
C TYR A 593 -17.62 -1.38 -34.66
N GLU A 594 -18.39 -2.34 -34.12
CA GLU A 594 -19.61 -2.83 -34.76
C GLU A 594 -20.65 -1.71 -34.82
N LYS A 595 -21.28 -1.53 -35.98
CA LYS A 595 -22.29 -0.48 -36.22
C LYS A 595 -23.68 -1.03 -36.44
N GLY A 596 -23.80 -2.32 -36.74
CA GLY A 596 -25.06 -2.99 -37.04
C GLY A 596 -25.86 -3.42 -35.81
N SER A 597 -26.95 -4.11 -36.11
CA SER A 597 -27.88 -4.74 -35.18
C SER A 597 -27.79 -6.26 -35.29
N ASN A 598 -28.38 -6.98 -34.34
CA ASN A 598 -28.53 -8.43 -34.36
C ASN A 598 -27.20 -9.20 -34.55
N ARG A 599 -26.13 -8.70 -33.92
CA ARG A 599 -24.79 -9.30 -33.92
C ARG A 599 -24.45 -9.96 -32.59
N LEU A 600 -23.71 -11.07 -32.65
CA LEU A 600 -23.09 -11.74 -31.50
C LEU A 600 -21.57 -11.62 -31.60
N TYR A 601 -20.92 -11.13 -30.55
CA TYR A 601 -19.46 -11.14 -30.41
C TYR A 601 -19.09 -11.70 -29.03
N ILE A 602 -18.27 -12.74 -28.99
CA ILE A 602 -17.59 -13.20 -27.78
C ILE A 602 -16.09 -13.10 -28.04
N SER A 603 -15.43 -12.12 -27.40
CA SER A 603 -14.03 -11.75 -27.65
C SER A 603 -13.43 -11.00 -26.47
N ASN A 604 -12.11 -11.10 -26.28
CA ASN A 604 -11.33 -10.29 -25.34
C ASN A 604 -10.49 -9.20 -26.04
N SER A 605 -10.81 -8.89 -27.30
CA SER A 605 -10.20 -7.85 -28.13
C SER A 605 -11.21 -7.22 -29.10
N ASN A 606 -10.82 -6.14 -29.78
CA ASN A 606 -11.56 -5.48 -30.87
C ASN A 606 -11.33 -6.14 -32.25
N SER A 607 -10.86 -7.40 -32.29
CA SER A 607 -10.60 -8.15 -33.52
C SER A 607 -11.84 -8.26 -34.42
N THR A 608 -11.63 -8.22 -35.73
CA THR A 608 -12.66 -8.54 -36.75
C THR A 608 -12.97 -10.03 -36.84
N SER A 609 -12.13 -10.87 -36.22
CA SER A 609 -12.32 -12.32 -36.10
C SER A 609 -12.41 -12.68 -34.61
N PRO A 610 -13.57 -12.45 -33.96
CA PRO A 610 -13.76 -12.79 -32.55
C PRO A 610 -13.78 -14.31 -32.36
N LEU A 611 -13.61 -14.82 -31.13
CA LEU A 611 -13.65 -16.27 -30.89
C LEU A 611 -14.97 -16.89 -31.39
N ILE A 612 -16.08 -16.21 -31.11
CA ILE A 612 -17.41 -16.53 -31.65
C ILE A 612 -18.00 -15.25 -32.24
N TYR A 613 -18.40 -15.34 -33.51
CA TYR A 613 -19.19 -14.35 -34.23
C TYR A 613 -20.58 -14.93 -34.53
N GLY A 614 -21.61 -14.10 -34.57
CA GLY A 614 -22.91 -14.54 -35.05
C GLY A 614 -23.77 -13.41 -35.59
N GLU A 615 -24.74 -13.80 -36.40
CA GLU A 615 -25.76 -12.94 -36.99
C GLU A 615 -27.12 -13.56 -36.73
N PHE A 616 -27.93 -12.93 -35.89
CA PHE A 616 -29.23 -13.49 -35.51
C PHE A 616 -30.23 -13.48 -36.68
N ASP A 617 -30.15 -12.48 -37.57
CA ASP A 617 -31.05 -12.34 -38.73
C ASP A 617 -30.92 -13.51 -39.71
N THR A 618 -29.69 -13.94 -39.97
CA THR A 618 -29.38 -15.02 -40.92
C THR A 618 -29.20 -16.37 -40.23
N ARG A 619 -29.36 -16.42 -38.90
CA ARG A 619 -29.07 -17.60 -38.07
C ARG A 619 -27.65 -18.14 -38.27
N LYS A 620 -26.70 -17.24 -38.56
CA LYS A 620 -25.29 -17.59 -38.80
C LYS A 620 -24.53 -17.57 -37.47
N THR A 621 -23.75 -18.61 -37.21
CA THR A 621 -22.77 -18.64 -36.11
C THR A 621 -21.44 -19.10 -36.70
N VAL A 622 -20.37 -18.37 -36.42
CA VAL A 622 -19.01 -18.66 -36.85
C VAL A 622 -18.14 -18.83 -35.62
N VAL A 623 -17.46 -19.97 -35.50
CA VAL A 623 -16.46 -20.22 -34.46
C VAL A 623 -15.10 -20.10 -35.14
N ASN A 624 -14.34 -19.04 -34.82
CA ASN A 624 -13.04 -18.78 -35.45
C ASN A 624 -11.89 -19.57 -34.80
N GLY A 625 -12.18 -20.36 -33.76
CA GLY A 625 -11.24 -21.30 -33.13
C GLY A 625 -11.54 -22.77 -33.46
N SER A 626 -10.66 -23.68 -33.03
CA SER A 626 -10.86 -25.12 -33.22
C SER A 626 -12.00 -25.66 -32.35
N VAL A 627 -12.93 -26.41 -32.95
CA VAL A 627 -14.04 -27.09 -32.25
C VAL A 627 -13.73 -28.57 -32.10
N LYS A 628 -13.62 -29.06 -30.86
CA LYS A 628 -13.52 -30.50 -30.55
C LYS A 628 -14.91 -31.06 -30.22
N ILE A 629 -15.35 -32.07 -30.96
CA ILE A 629 -16.58 -32.83 -30.68
C ILE A 629 -16.18 -34.15 -30.03
N SER A 630 -16.56 -34.37 -28.78
CA SER A 630 -16.12 -35.54 -28.00
C SER A 630 -16.85 -36.84 -28.35
N GLU A 631 -18.01 -36.76 -29.00
CA GLU A 631 -18.83 -37.92 -29.38
C GLU A 631 -19.20 -37.86 -30.86
N VAL A 632 -20.46 -37.58 -31.21
CA VAL A 632 -20.97 -37.64 -32.59
C VAL A 632 -21.56 -36.30 -33.01
N LEU A 633 -21.18 -35.82 -34.20
CA LEU A 633 -21.85 -34.71 -34.88
C LEU A 633 -23.16 -35.22 -35.50
N GLN A 634 -24.31 -34.78 -34.97
CA GLN A 634 -25.61 -35.11 -35.53
C GLN A 634 -26.03 -34.08 -36.58
N LEU A 635 -26.13 -34.52 -37.85
CA LEU A 635 -26.66 -33.71 -38.94
C LEU A 635 -28.10 -34.12 -39.26
N LYS A 636 -29.00 -33.15 -39.41
CA LYS A 636 -30.39 -33.43 -39.80
C LYS A 636 -30.45 -33.75 -41.30
N PRO A 637 -31.05 -34.89 -41.71
CA PRO A 637 -31.25 -35.20 -43.12
C PRO A 637 -32.11 -34.14 -43.81
N GLN A 638 -31.70 -33.68 -45.00
CA GLN A 638 -32.45 -32.75 -45.83
C GLN A 638 -32.73 -33.35 -47.21
N SER A 639 -33.96 -33.19 -47.69
CA SER A 639 -34.41 -33.68 -49.01
C SER A 639 -33.98 -32.79 -50.18
N SER A 640 -33.29 -31.69 -49.92
CA SER A 640 -32.75 -30.76 -50.91
C SER A 640 -31.50 -30.10 -50.36
N SER A 641 -30.60 -29.68 -51.25
CA SER A 641 -29.41 -28.93 -50.84
C SER A 641 -29.76 -27.57 -50.21
N PRO A 642 -28.99 -27.10 -49.22
CA PRO A 642 -29.08 -25.73 -48.72
C PRO A 642 -28.97 -24.70 -49.87
N GLY A 643 -29.78 -23.64 -49.81
CA GLY A 643 -29.69 -22.52 -50.75
C GLY A 643 -28.57 -21.55 -50.36
N ASN A 644 -27.84 -21.03 -51.35
CA ASN A 644 -26.67 -20.14 -51.18
C ASN A 644 -25.56 -20.68 -50.27
N PRO A 645 -24.99 -21.86 -50.54
CA PRO A 645 -23.91 -22.41 -49.73
C PRO A 645 -22.59 -21.64 -49.87
N GLU A 646 -21.84 -21.55 -48.76
CA GLU A 646 -20.47 -21.08 -48.71
C GLU A 646 -19.49 -22.27 -48.77
N ALA A 647 -18.26 -22.04 -49.24
CA ALA A 647 -17.26 -23.10 -49.32
C ALA A 647 -16.98 -23.67 -47.91
N GLY A 648 -17.05 -24.99 -47.76
CA GLY A 648 -16.92 -25.69 -46.49
C GLY A 648 -18.25 -26.05 -45.80
N ASP A 649 -19.39 -25.56 -46.30
CA ASP A 649 -20.70 -25.96 -45.78
C ASP A 649 -20.89 -27.48 -45.91
N VAL A 650 -21.48 -28.11 -44.88
CA VAL A 650 -21.75 -29.56 -44.84
C VAL A 650 -23.24 -29.80 -44.58
N TYR A 651 -23.89 -30.67 -45.36
CA TYR A 651 -25.25 -31.15 -45.07
C TYR A 651 -25.40 -32.66 -45.28
N TYR A 652 -26.41 -33.25 -44.65
CA TYR A 652 -26.77 -34.65 -44.88
C TYR A 652 -27.91 -34.73 -45.91
N ASP A 653 -27.64 -35.28 -47.09
CA ASP A 653 -28.61 -35.45 -48.18
C ASP A 653 -29.44 -36.71 -47.95
N ALA A 654 -30.73 -36.51 -47.65
CA ALA A 654 -31.66 -37.58 -47.36
C ALA A 654 -32.00 -38.45 -48.58
N ASN A 655 -31.85 -37.93 -49.80
CA ASN A 655 -32.20 -38.69 -51.01
C ASN A 655 -31.09 -39.68 -51.39
N SER A 656 -29.84 -39.27 -51.25
CA SER A 656 -28.67 -40.11 -51.52
C SER A 656 -28.17 -40.84 -50.26
N ASN A 657 -28.66 -40.47 -49.07
CA ASN A 657 -28.18 -40.99 -47.78
C ASN A 657 -26.67 -40.75 -47.59
N THR A 658 -26.17 -39.59 -48.07
CA THR A 658 -24.76 -39.20 -48.00
C THR A 658 -24.57 -37.86 -47.31
N ILE A 659 -23.41 -37.67 -46.69
CA ILE A 659 -22.97 -36.34 -46.26
C ILE A 659 -22.34 -35.67 -47.47
N LYS A 660 -22.72 -34.41 -47.73
CA LYS A 660 -22.18 -33.59 -48.82
C LYS A 660 -21.50 -32.34 -48.24
N PHE A 661 -20.41 -31.92 -48.86
CA PHE A 661 -19.79 -30.62 -48.59
C PHE A 661 -19.82 -29.73 -49.84
N PHE A 662 -19.93 -28.41 -49.67
CA PHE A 662 -19.88 -27.46 -50.77
C PHE A 662 -18.45 -26.97 -50.96
N ASN A 663 -17.91 -27.10 -52.18
CA ASN A 663 -16.52 -26.73 -52.46
C ASN A 663 -16.35 -25.26 -52.93
N GLY A 664 -17.41 -24.46 -52.87
CA GLY A 664 -17.47 -23.11 -53.43
C GLY A 664 -18.12 -23.02 -54.81
N THR A 665 -18.36 -24.15 -55.49
CA THR A 665 -19.05 -24.19 -56.79
C THR A 665 -20.13 -25.27 -56.82
N ASN A 666 -19.84 -26.48 -56.34
CA ASN A 666 -20.74 -27.63 -56.39
C ASN A 666 -20.81 -28.36 -55.04
N TRP A 667 -21.91 -29.08 -54.82
CA TRP A 667 -22.06 -30.03 -53.71
C TRP A 667 -21.39 -31.36 -54.07
N MET A 668 -20.50 -31.83 -53.20
CA MET A 668 -19.73 -33.06 -53.37
C MET A 668 -20.06 -34.08 -52.29
N GLU A 669 -20.18 -35.36 -52.66
CA GLU A 669 -20.36 -36.45 -51.69
C GLU A 669 -19.07 -36.74 -50.94
N LEU A 670 -19.18 -36.89 -49.62
CA LEU A 670 -18.06 -37.17 -48.75
C LEU A 670 -17.60 -38.65 -48.86
N ASN A 671 -18.46 -39.56 -49.37
CA ASN A 671 -18.19 -40.99 -49.52
C ASN A 671 -18.92 -41.61 -50.75
N ALA A 672 -18.37 -41.49 -51.95
CA ALA A 672 -18.82 -42.32 -53.09
C ALA A 672 -18.10 -43.67 -53.04
N SER A 673 -18.81 -44.77 -52.72
CA SER A 673 -18.23 -46.13 -52.84
C SER A 673 -18.06 -46.52 -54.32
N PRO A 674 -16.86 -46.90 -54.80
CA PRO A 674 -16.68 -47.33 -56.19
C PRO A 674 -17.22 -48.76 -56.44
N SER A 675 -17.58 -49.06 -57.69
CA SER A 675 -18.07 -50.38 -58.14
C SER A 675 -17.00 -51.48 -58.03
N ALA A 676 -17.43 -52.72 -57.74
CA ALA A 676 -16.57 -53.88 -57.46
C ALA A 676 -15.66 -54.37 -58.61
N SER A 677 -15.66 -53.72 -59.78
CA SER A 677 -14.85 -54.09 -60.96
C SER A 677 -13.54 -53.30 -61.05
N ALA A 678 -13.49 -52.07 -60.53
CA ALA A 678 -12.30 -51.24 -60.56
C ALA A 678 -11.35 -51.57 -59.38
N PRO A 679 -10.05 -51.23 -59.47
CA PRO A 679 -9.14 -51.32 -58.34
C PRO A 679 -9.61 -50.48 -57.15
N PHE A 680 -9.06 -50.71 -55.96
CA PHE A 680 -9.21 -49.81 -54.83
C PHE A 680 -7.87 -49.21 -54.47
N VAL A 681 -7.76 -47.90 -54.61
CA VAL A 681 -6.56 -47.12 -54.31
C VAL A 681 -6.92 -45.97 -53.37
N LYS A 682 -6.05 -45.70 -52.39
CA LYS A 682 -6.22 -44.64 -51.39
C LYS A 682 -4.96 -43.78 -51.35
N THR A 683 -5.12 -42.46 -51.41
CA THR A 683 -4.01 -41.54 -51.15
C THR A 683 -3.87 -41.43 -49.64
N VAL A 684 -2.75 -41.88 -49.10
CA VAL A 684 -2.55 -42.05 -47.66
C VAL A 684 -2.17 -40.72 -47.03
N ALA A 685 -1.04 -40.15 -47.45
CA ALA A 685 -0.51 -38.94 -46.84
C ALA A 685 0.49 -38.25 -47.77
N VAL A 686 0.70 -36.96 -47.54
CA VAL A 686 1.96 -36.30 -47.88
C VAL A 686 2.83 -36.39 -46.63
N LEU A 687 4.01 -36.99 -46.75
CA LEU A 687 4.90 -37.14 -45.61
C LEU A 687 5.57 -35.79 -45.30
N GLU A 688 5.16 -35.16 -44.20
CA GLU A 688 5.63 -33.83 -43.80
C GLU A 688 7.15 -33.75 -43.66
N GLU A 689 7.81 -34.85 -43.27
CA GLU A 689 9.27 -34.94 -43.14
C GLU A 689 10.01 -34.83 -44.48
N PHE A 690 9.32 -35.05 -45.61
CA PHE A 690 9.86 -34.90 -46.96
C PHE A 690 9.29 -33.68 -47.71
N LEU A 691 8.47 -32.86 -47.06
CA LEU A 691 7.87 -31.67 -47.67
C LEU A 691 8.90 -30.52 -47.72
N MET A 692 9.39 -30.22 -48.92
CA MET A 692 10.34 -29.16 -49.21
C MET A 692 9.73 -28.11 -50.15
N PRO A 693 10.32 -26.90 -50.26
CA PRO A 693 9.81 -25.85 -51.14
C PRO A 693 9.60 -26.27 -52.60
N GLN A 694 10.31 -27.30 -53.08
CA GLN A 694 10.23 -27.75 -54.47
C GLN A 694 10.01 -29.27 -54.62
N SER A 695 9.74 -29.99 -53.53
CA SER A 695 9.49 -31.43 -53.60
C SER A 695 8.63 -31.91 -52.44
N CYS A 696 7.96 -33.04 -52.60
CA CYS A 696 7.30 -33.73 -51.50
C CYS A 696 7.25 -35.24 -51.76
N ARG A 697 7.08 -36.03 -50.70
CA ARG A 697 6.79 -37.46 -50.81
C ARG A 697 5.31 -37.70 -50.53
N VAL A 698 4.66 -38.45 -51.42
CA VAL A 698 3.25 -38.81 -51.30
C VAL A 698 3.12 -40.32 -51.22
N ASP A 699 2.46 -40.78 -50.17
CA ASP A 699 2.14 -42.19 -49.95
C ASP A 699 0.74 -42.51 -50.45
N TYR A 700 0.60 -43.69 -51.04
CA TYR A 700 -0.67 -44.25 -51.44
C TYR A 700 -0.68 -45.78 -51.32
N THR A 701 -1.86 -46.36 -51.13
CA THR A 701 -2.03 -47.81 -50.98
C THR A 701 -2.98 -48.31 -52.05
N ILE A 702 -2.62 -49.41 -52.72
CA ILE A 702 -3.56 -50.23 -53.51
C ILE A 702 -3.98 -51.41 -52.66
N SER A 703 -5.23 -51.43 -52.20
CA SER A 703 -5.73 -52.47 -51.29
C SER A 703 -6.59 -53.54 -52.00
N SER A 704 -6.88 -53.36 -53.29
CA SER A 704 -7.55 -54.35 -54.14
C SER A 704 -7.24 -54.08 -55.61
N ILE A 705 -7.03 -55.14 -56.39
CA ILE A 705 -6.87 -55.05 -57.85
C ILE A 705 -8.19 -55.04 -58.62
N GLY A 706 -9.33 -55.25 -57.94
CA GLY A 706 -10.61 -55.46 -58.61
C GLY A 706 -10.64 -56.82 -59.33
N SER A 707 -11.14 -56.85 -60.57
CA SER A 707 -11.31 -58.08 -61.36
C SER A 707 -10.13 -58.48 -62.26
N SER A 708 -9.12 -57.63 -62.42
CA SER A 708 -7.96 -57.88 -63.28
C SER A 708 -6.68 -57.22 -62.74
N ALA A 709 -5.50 -57.63 -63.23
CA ALA A 709 -4.20 -57.13 -62.76
C ALA A 709 -4.05 -55.61 -63.00
N ILE A 710 -3.28 -54.94 -62.15
CA ILE A 710 -2.99 -53.51 -62.30
C ILE A 710 -2.03 -53.33 -63.48
N ILE A 711 -2.46 -52.54 -64.47
CA ILE A 711 -1.67 -52.22 -65.65
C ILE A 711 -0.95 -50.87 -65.51
N GLU A 712 -1.44 -49.99 -64.65
CA GLU A 712 -0.83 -48.68 -64.40
C GLU A 712 -1.24 -48.17 -63.00
N SER A 713 -0.31 -47.52 -62.29
CA SER A 713 -0.63 -46.82 -61.04
C SER A 713 0.32 -45.64 -60.83
N GLY A 714 -0.09 -44.69 -60.01
CA GLY A 714 0.72 -43.51 -59.71
C GLY A 714 -0.07 -42.39 -59.07
N ILE A 715 0.37 -41.16 -59.32
CA ILE A 715 -0.16 -39.95 -58.71
C ILE A 715 -0.46 -38.91 -59.78
N TYR A 716 -1.60 -38.25 -59.62
CA TYR A 716 -1.89 -36.99 -60.27
C TYR A 716 -1.71 -35.83 -59.29
N TYR A 717 -1.18 -34.71 -59.78
CA TYR A 717 -1.09 -33.47 -59.02
C TYR A 717 -1.37 -32.23 -59.86
N HIS A 718 -1.91 -31.18 -59.22
CA HIS A 718 -2.16 -29.89 -59.86
C HIS A 718 -2.29 -28.77 -58.83
N THR A 719 -2.18 -27.51 -59.25
CA THR A 719 -2.36 -26.32 -58.40
C THR A 719 -3.83 -25.86 -58.27
N VAL A 720 -4.75 -26.60 -58.89
CA VAL A 720 -6.20 -26.29 -58.94
C VAL A 720 -6.94 -27.45 -58.28
N PRO A 721 -7.87 -27.19 -57.35
CA PRO A 721 -8.63 -28.25 -56.68
C PRO A 721 -9.61 -28.94 -57.63
N PHE A 722 -9.97 -30.19 -57.31
CA PHE A 722 -10.98 -30.98 -58.02
C PHE A 722 -10.68 -31.18 -59.50
N PHE A 723 -9.39 -31.23 -59.83
CA PHE A 723 -8.95 -31.42 -61.18
C PHE A 723 -9.37 -32.81 -61.67
N GLU A 724 -9.90 -32.87 -62.90
CA GLU A 724 -10.16 -34.13 -63.58
C GLU A 724 -8.84 -34.78 -63.98
N ALA A 725 -8.82 -36.12 -64.09
CA ALA A 725 -7.59 -36.87 -64.40
C ALA A 725 -6.92 -36.45 -65.73
N ASP A 726 -7.61 -35.71 -66.59
CA ASP A 726 -7.12 -35.22 -67.89
C ASP A 726 -6.35 -33.88 -67.81
N ILE A 727 -6.37 -33.17 -66.68
CA ILE A 727 -5.71 -31.86 -66.51
C ILE A 727 -4.61 -31.84 -65.45
N GLY A 728 -4.46 -32.87 -64.62
CA GLY A 728 -3.35 -32.99 -63.65
C GLY A 728 -2.05 -33.49 -64.30
N GLU A 729 -0.90 -33.03 -63.82
CA GLU A 729 0.38 -33.65 -64.18
C GLU A 729 0.40 -35.08 -63.63
N LYS A 730 0.68 -36.06 -64.51
CA LYS A 730 0.58 -37.50 -64.23
C LYS A 730 1.98 -38.09 -64.08
N VAL A 731 2.21 -38.81 -62.98
CA VAL A 731 3.45 -39.57 -62.79
C VAL A 731 3.14 -41.06 -62.59
N ILE A 732 3.83 -41.90 -63.36
CA ILE A 732 3.56 -43.33 -63.49
C ILE A 732 4.65 -44.13 -62.79
N TYR A 733 4.26 -45.17 -62.05
CA TYR A 733 5.16 -46.08 -61.35
C TYR A 733 5.14 -47.50 -61.95
N PRO A 734 6.28 -48.23 -62.04
CA PRO A 734 6.29 -49.63 -62.48
C PRO A 734 5.58 -50.55 -61.48
N THR A 735 4.78 -51.48 -61.99
CA THR A 735 3.64 -52.11 -61.32
C THR A 735 3.96 -52.98 -60.09
N LEU A 736 3.18 -52.77 -59.02
CA LEU A 736 2.95 -53.71 -57.92
C LEU A 736 1.43 -53.95 -57.84
N ASP A 737 0.98 -55.21 -57.77
CA ASP A 737 -0.47 -55.51 -57.79
C ASP A 737 -1.19 -55.02 -56.51
N ILE A 738 -0.59 -55.16 -55.33
CA ILE A 738 -1.18 -54.75 -54.03
C ILE A 738 -0.07 -54.27 -53.10
N GLY A 739 -0.30 -53.21 -52.33
CA GLY A 739 0.62 -52.75 -51.28
C GLY A 739 0.64 -51.23 -51.07
N ASP A 740 1.47 -50.82 -50.10
CA ASP A 740 1.80 -49.43 -49.83
C ASP A 740 2.94 -48.96 -50.74
N LEU A 741 2.81 -47.77 -51.31
CA LEU A 741 3.72 -47.18 -52.28
C LEU A 741 3.98 -45.71 -51.89
N SER A 742 5.19 -45.24 -52.15
CA SER A 742 5.62 -43.85 -51.90
C SER A 742 6.20 -43.25 -53.17
N PHE A 743 5.91 -41.99 -53.45
CA PHE A 743 6.41 -41.30 -54.64
C PHE A 743 6.91 -39.88 -54.32
N ASP A 744 8.07 -39.52 -54.87
CA ASP A 744 8.65 -38.18 -54.74
C ASP A 744 8.23 -37.29 -55.91
N LEU A 745 7.41 -36.28 -55.63
CA LEU A 745 7.18 -35.17 -56.54
C LEU A 745 8.36 -34.19 -56.42
N ILE A 746 8.93 -33.79 -57.55
CA ILE A 746 10.06 -32.85 -57.64
C ILE A 746 9.68 -31.67 -58.55
N ASP A 747 10.53 -30.64 -58.60
CA ASP A 747 10.34 -29.44 -59.43
C ASP A 747 9.03 -28.66 -59.15
N LEU A 748 8.51 -28.76 -57.92
CA LEU A 748 7.33 -28.01 -57.49
C LEU A 748 7.66 -26.51 -57.33
N ILE A 749 6.64 -25.67 -57.49
CA ILE A 749 6.76 -24.23 -57.31
C ILE A 749 6.63 -23.93 -55.81
N PRO A 750 7.58 -23.21 -55.17
CA PRO A 750 7.48 -22.80 -53.77
C PRO A 750 6.22 -21.96 -53.46
N SER A 751 5.81 -21.95 -52.19
CA SER A 751 4.61 -21.23 -51.71
C SER A 751 3.32 -21.55 -52.48
N THR A 752 3.24 -22.70 -53.15
CA THR A 752 2.12 -23.06 -54.01
C THR A 752 1.32 -24.19 -53.38
N VAL A 753 0.00 -24.07 -53.43
CA VAL A 753 -0.91 -25.14 -53.01
C VAL A 753 -1.00 -26.15 -54.15
N TYR A 754 -0.67 -27.41 -53.84
CA TYR A 754 -0.86 -28.55 -54.73
C TYR A 754 -1.94 -29.46 -54.17
N TYR A 755 -2.79 -29.96 -55.05
CA TYR A 755 -3.76 -31.00 -54.80
C TYR A 755 -3.24 -32.28 -55.44
N VAL A 756 -3.26 -33.37 -54.70
CA VAL A 756 -2.76 -34.68 -55.15
C VAL A 756 -3.78 -35.77 -54.94
N ARG A 757 -3.80 -36.74 -55.84
CA ARG A 757 -4.59 -37.96 -55.71
C ARG A 757 -3.86 -39.12 -56.39
N SER A 758 -3.91 -40.28 -55.76
CA SER A 758 -3.41 -41.53 -56.34
C SER A 758 -4.39 -42.09 -57.38
N PHE A 759 -3.88 -42.92 -58.29
CA PHE A 759 -4.68 -43.66 -59.25
C PHE A 759 -4.15 -45.09 -59.45
N ALA A 760 -5.05 -46.00 -59.82
CA ALA A 760 -4.71 -47.35 -60.24
C ALA A 760 -5.65 -47.79 -61.36
N VAL A 761 -5.12 -48.47 -62.38
CA VAL A 761 -5.84 -48.87 -63.59
C VAL A 761 -5.74 -50.38 -63.77
N ASN A 762 -6.86 -51.03 -64.04
CA ASN A 762 -6.90 -52.41 -64.55
C ASN A 762 -7.63 -52.44 -65.91
N ASN A 763 -7.87 -53.61 -66.48
CA ASN A 763 -8.55 -53.73 -67.78
C ASN A 763 -10.03 -53.31 -67.75
N ASP A 764 -10.60 -53.17 -66.56
CA ASP A 764 -12.03 -52.92 -66.33
C ASP A 764 -12.32 -51.45 -65.94
N GLY A 765 -11.31 -50.66 -65.59
CA GLY A 765 -11.45 -49.22 -65.34
C GLY A 765 -10.33 -48.57 -64.53
N VAL A 766 -10.51 -47.27 -64.28
CA VAL A 766 -9.61 -46.42 -63.48
C VAL A 766 -10.22 -46.21 -62.10
N ALA A 767 -9.42 -46.49 -61.07
CA ALA A 767 -9.70 -46.14 -59.69
C ALA A 767 -8.88 -44.92 -59.28
N LEU A 768 -9.50 -44.06 -58.48
CA LEU A 768 -8.86 -42.84 -58.00
C LEU A 768 -8.99 -42.77 -56.48
N GLY A 769 -7.89 -42.43 -55.82
CA GLY A 769 -7.86 -42.22 -54.38
C GLY A 769 -8.51 -40.90 -53.98
N ASN A 770 -8.70 -40.73 -52.67
CA ASN A 770 -9.07 -39.46 -52.07
C ASN A 770 -8.07 -38.37 -52.46
N MET A 771 -8.57 -37.17 -52.75
CA MET A 771 -7.73 -36.01 -53.00
C MET A 771 -7.29 -35.43 -51.65
N ILE A 772 -6.00 -35.17 -51.50
CA ILE A 772 -5.43 -34.43 -50.39
C ILE A 772 -4.70 -33.21 -50.94
N SER A 773 -4.47 -32.19 -50.13
CA SER A 773 -3.70 -31.02 -50.52
C SER A 773 -2.50 -30.85 -49.62
N PHE A 774 -1.47 -30.23 -50.17
CA PHE A 774 -0.33 -29.72 -49.43
C PHE A 774 0.09 -28.37 -49.99
N THR A 775 0.79 -27.58 -49.20
CA THR A 775 1.38 -26.32 -49.65
C THR A 775 2.89 -26.46 -49.56
N THR A 776 3.59 -26.31 -50.68
CA THR A 776 5.05 -26.24 -50.65
C THR A 776 5.46 -25.02 -49.80
N PRO A 777 6.41 -25.17 -48.87
CA PRO A 777 6.92 -24.03 -48.11
C PRO A 777 7.53 -22.95 -49.02
N ALA A 778 7.60 -21.71 -48.52
CA ALA A 778 8.34 -20.64 -49.19
C ALA A 778 9.85 -20.90 -49.13
N ILE A 779 10.60 -20.40 -50.12
CA ILE A 779 12.06 -20.28 -49.99
C ILE A 779 12.37 -19.07 -49.09
N THR A 780 13.16 -19.27 -48.04
CA THR A 780 13.53 -18.25 -47.07
C THR A 780 15.05 -18.21 -46.85
N ALA A 781 15.53 -17.17 -46.15
CA ALA A 781 16.87 -17.23 -45.56
C ALA A 781 16.95 -18.37 -44.52
N PRO A 782 18.16 -18.81 -44.11
CA PRO A 782 18.32 -19.94 -43.18
C PRO A 782 17.63 -19.68 -41.84
N ILE A 783 17.22 -20.74 -41.15
CA ILE A 783 16.65 -20.66 -39.80
C ILE A 783 17.68 -21.17 -38.81
N LEU A 784 17.98 -20.37 -37.79
CA LEU A 784 19.03 -20.59 -36.83
C LEU A 784 18.69 -19.97 -35.47
N SER A 785 19.31 -20.46 -34.40
CA SER A 785 19.18 -19.90 -33.05
C SER A 785 20.54 -19.78 -32.37
N THR A 786 20.72 -18.72 -31.58
CA THR A 786 21.93 -18.47 -30.82
C THR A 786 21.81 -19.20 -29.48
N SER A 787 22.82 -20.02 -29.16
CA SER A 787 22.90 -20.73 -27.88
C SER A 787 23.38 -19.79 -26.77
N PRO A 788 23.08 -20.09 -25.50
CA PRO A 788 23.66 -19.37 -24.37
C PRO A 788 25.20 -19.33 -24.45
N VAL A 789 25.78 -18.20 -24.05
CA VAL A 789 27.24 -18.04 -23.95
C VAL A 789 27.74 -18.76 -22.69
N ILE A 790 28.84 -19.51 -22.81
CA ILE A 790 29.45 -20.31 -21.72
C ILE A 790 30.94 -19.97 -21.58
N ASP A 791 31.61 -20.53 -20.57
CA ASP A 791 33.06 -20.33 -20.31
C ASP A 791 33.50 -18.86 -20.25
N ILE A 792 32.69 -18.02 -19.60
CA ILE A 792 32.92 -16.59 -19.49
C ILE A 792 34.05 -16.34 -18.47
N THR A 793 35.13 -15.73 -18.94
CA THR A 793 36.27 -15.27 -18.14
C THR A 793 36.34 -13.74 -18.16
N GLN A 794 37.41 -13.18 -17.60
CA GLN A 794 37.67 -11.73 -17.68
C GLN A 794 37.99 -11.28 -19.12
N THR A 795 38.47 -12.17 -19.99
CA THR A 795 38.96 -11.80 -21.34
C THR A 795 38.50 -12.72 -22.47
N SER A 796 37.65 -13.70 -22.18
CA SER A 796 37.12 -14.65 -23.17
C SER A 796 35.72 -15.16 -22.83
N ALA A 797 35.02 -15.68 -23.83
CA ALA A 797 33.78 -16.43 -23.67
C ALA A 797 33.57 -17.37 -24.86
N THR A 798 32.80 -18.44 -24.71
CA THR A 798 32.45 -19.36 -25.81
C THR A 798 31.01 -19.11 -26.26
N ALA A 799 30.83 -18.76 -27.53
CA ALA A 799 29.52 -18.52 -28.14
C ALA A 799 29.26 -19.49 -29.28
N GLY A 800 27.99 -19.66 -29.67
CA GLY A 800 27.62 -20.60 -30.71
C GLY A 800 26.13 -20.63 -30.96
N GLY A 801 25.71 -21.55 -31.82
CA GLY A 801 24.31 -21.72 -32.18
C GLY A 801 24.10 -22.91 -33.07
N ILE A 802 22.88 -23.04 -33.56
CA ILE A 802 22.46 -24.13 -34.43
C ILE A 802 21.78 -23.56 -35.67
N VAL A 803 22.19 -24.01 -36.85
CA VAL A 803 21.43 -23.80 -38.09
C VAL A 803 20.49 -24.99 -38.25
N THR A 804 19.19 -24.78 -38.07
CA THR A 804 18.16 -25.84 -38.01
C THR A 804 17.54 -26.11 -39.37
N LYS A 805 17.41 -25.09 -40.24
CA LYS A 805 16.89 -25.25 -41.60
C LYS A 805 17.65 -24.37 -42.59
N THR A 806 17.84 -24.90 -43.79
CA THR A 806 18.53 -24.19 -44.87
C THR A 806 17.67 -23.08 -45.49
N GLY A 807 16.35 -23.09 -45.25
CA GLY A 807 15.41 -22.17 -45.91
C GLY A 807 15.13 -22.52 -47.37
N GLY A 808 15.52 -23.71 -47.84
CA GLY A 808 15.26 -24.17 -49.21
C GLY A 808 16.42 -24.02 -50.18
N HIS A 809 17.52 -23.39 -49.77
CA HIS A 809 18.79 -23.33 -50.52
C HIS A 809 19.96 -23.62 -49.60
N GLU A 810 21.04 -24.20 -50.12
CA GLU A 810 22.24 -24.54 -49.36
C GLU A 810 22.79 -23.34 -48.58
N VAL A 811 23.15 -23.58 -47.31
CA VAL A 811 23.76 -22.58 -46.43
C VAL A 811 25.24 -22.52 -46.78
N THR A 812 25.68 -21.41 -47.36
CA THR A 812 27.04 -21.21 -47.89
C THR A 812 28.01 -20.56 -46.90
N ALA A 813 27.50 -20.02 -45.78
CA ALA A 813 28.31 -19.51 -44.68
C ALA A 813 27.50 -19.49 -43.37
N ARG A 814 28.17 -19.73 -42.23
CA ARG A 814 27.63 -19.51 -40.88
C ARG A 814 28.72 -19.04 -39.93
N GLY A 815 28.34 -18.41 -38.83
CA GLY A 815 29.28 -17.91 -37.83
C GLY A 815 28.63 -17.16 -36.69
N ILE A 816 29.44 -16.45 -35.92
CA ILE A 816 29.04 -15.65 -34.75
C ILE A 816 29.38 -14.19 -35.05
N CYS A 817 28.46 -13.27 -34.77
CA CYS A 817 28.72 -11.83 -34.74
C CYS A 817 28.50 -11.27 -33.33
N TRP A 818 29.37 -10.37 -32.90
CA TRP A 818 29.35 -9.81 -31.54
C TRP A 818 29.82 -8.36 -31.48
N SER A 819 29.30 -7.61 -30.50
CA SER A 819 29.56 -6.19 -30.32
C SER A 819 29.27 -5.76 -28.87
N THR A 820 29.75 -4.58 -28.48
CA THR A 820 29.28 -3.91 -27.24
C THR A 820 27.99 -3.13 -27.46
N ASN A 821 27.51 -3.03 -28.72
CA ASN A 821 26.22 -2.46 -29.06
C ASN A 821 25.19 -3.57 -29.32
N PRO A 822 23.90 -3.34 -29.02
CA PRO A 822 22.82 -4.26 -29.40
C PRO A 822 22.71 -4.48 -30.91
N GLU A 823 22.09 -5.59 -31.27
CA GLU A 823 21.84 -6.10 -32.62
C GLU A 823 23.10 -6.32 -33.48
N PRO A 824 24.14 -7.02 -32.98
CA PRO A 824 25.36 -7.24 -33.75
C PRO A 824 25.05 -7.99 -35.05
N SER A 825 25.68 -7.56 -36.13
CA SER A 825 25.51 -8.14 -37.46
C SER A 825 26.85 -8.52 -38.06
N ILE A 826 26.85 -9.02 -39.30
CA ILE A 826 28.10 -9.33 -40.01
C ILE A 826 28.98 -8.08 -40.29
N SER A 827 28.51 -6.86 -39.97
CA SER A 827 29.31 -5.63 -40.01
C SER A 827 30.12 -5.36 -38.74
N ASP A 828 29.88 -6.10 -37.66
CA ASP A 828 30.57 -5.96 -36.37
C ASP A 828 31.77 -6.93 -36.28
N ASN A 829 32.10 -7.41 -35.07
CA ASN A 829 33.10 -8.45 -34.91
C ASN A 829 32.51 -9.80 -35.30
N VAL A 830 33.19 -10.56 -36.15
CA VAL A 830 32.69 -11.84 -36.66
C VAL A 830 33.69 -12.98 -36.50
N ILE A 831 33.17 -14.18 -36.26
CA ILE A 831 33.91 -15.44 -36.26
C ILE A 831 33.19 -16.39 -37.22
N ALA A 832 33.85 -16.75 -38.33
CA ALA A 832 33.32 -17.74 -39.27
C ALA A 832 33.37 -19.16 -38.68
N ALA A 833 32.32 -19.95 -38.91
CA ALA A 833 32.16 -21.30 -38.36
C ALA A 833 31.70 -22.33 -39.43
N GLY A 834 32.13 -22.12 -40.68
CA GLY A 834 31.89 -23.03 -41.80
C GLY A 834 30.60 -22.77 -42.57
N ASP A 835 29.97 -23.83 -43.09
CA ASP A 835 28.75 -23.84 -43.89
C ASP A 835 27.79 -24.97 -43.41
N GLY A 836 26.64 -25.12 -44.07
CA GLY A 836 25.70 -26.22 -43.79
C GLY A 836 24.90 -26.13 -42.47
N LEU A 837 24.18 -27.22 -42.16
CA LEU A 837 23.32 -27.35 -40.98
C LEU A 837 24.07 -27.84 -39.74
N GLY A 838 23.44 -27.71 -38.57
CA GLY A 838 23.93 -28.27 -37.30
C GLY A 838 24.47 -27.23 -36.32
N GLU A 839 24.95 -27.73 -35.19
CA GLU A 839 25.51 -26.94 -34.10
C GLU A 839 26.95 -26.51 -34.39
N PHE A 840 27.32 -25.35 -33.88
CA PHE A 840 28.68 -24.84 -33.92
C PHE A 840 28.94 -23.91 -32.73
N THR A 841 30.18 -23.92 -32.25
CA THR A 841 30.67 -23.05 -31.17
C THR A 841 32.07 -22.56 -31.50
N SER A 842 32.40 -21.33 -31.12
CA SER A 842 33.74 -20.78 -31.22
C SER A 842 34.07 -19.88 -30.04
N PRO A 843 35.34 -19.86 -29.57
CA PRO A 843 35.78 -18.95 -28.53
C PRO A 843 35.89 -17.52 -29.06
N ILE A 844 35.34 -16.58 -28.29
CA ILE A 844 35.57 -15.14 -28.40
C ILE A 844 36.70 -14.79 -27.42
N THR A 845 37.75 -14.13 -27.90
CA THR A 845 38.95 -13.79 -27.11
C THR A 845 39.27 -12.30 -27.22
N GLY A 846 40.05 -11.77 -26.28
CA GLY A 846 40.42 -10.35 -26.25
C GLY A 846 39.31 -9.43 -25.75
N LEU A 847 38.40 -9.96 -24.93
CA LEU A 847 37.36 -9.19 -24.28
C LEU A 847 37.94 -8.33 -23.15
N THR A 848 37.28 -7.22 -22.85
CA THR A 848 37.64 -6.36 -21.72
C THR A 848 36.93 -6.89 -20.46
N PRO A 849 37.59 -6.95 -19.28
CA PRO A 849 36.91 -7.29 -18.01
C PRO A 849 35.77 -6.33 -17.69
N GLU A 850 34.75 -6.79 -16.95
CA GLU A 850 33.61 -5.97 -16.50
C GLU A 850 32.91 -5.23 -17.68
N THR A 851 32.74 -5.91 -18.81
CA THR A 851 32.18 -5.33 -20.04
C THR A 851 31.05 -6.19 -20.60
N THR A 852 29.92 -5.55 -20.91
CA THR A 852 28.75 -6.17 -21.54
C THR A 852 28.94 -6.35 -23.05
N TYR A 853 28.64 -7.55 -23.55
CA TYR A 853 28.66 -7.91 -24.96
C TYR A 853 27.34 -8.53 -25.41
N TYR A 854 26.97 -8.24 -26.66
CA TYR A 854 25.83 -8.80 -27.37
C TYR A 854 26.36 -9.77 -28.43
N VAL A 855 25.74 -10.94 -28.54
CA VAL A 855 26.12 -12.04 -29.43
C VAL A 855 24.92 -12.52 -30.23
N ARG A 856 25.13 -12.77 -31.52
CA ARG A 856 24.18 -13.45 -32.41
C ARG A 856 24.93 -14.43 -33.29
N VAL A 857 24.30 -15.54 -33.65
CA VAL A 857 24.78 -16.34 -34.79
C VAL A 857 24.22 -15.84 -36.11
N TYR A 858 24.95 -16.03 -37.20
CA TYR A 858 24.49 -15.74 -38.57
C TYR A 858 24.62 -16.97 -39.47
N ALA A 859 23.77 -17.06 -40.49
CA ALA A 859 23.92 -18.00 -41.59
C ALA A 859 23.38 -17.41 -42.89
N THR A 860 24.04 -17.72 -44.01
CA THR A 860 23.77 -17.15 -45.33
C THR A 860 23.44 -18.27 -46.32
N ASN A 861 22.38 -18.07 -47.11
CA ASN A 861 22.12 -18.83 -48.34
C ASN A 861 21.93 -17.86 -49.51
N SER A 862 21.54 -18.35 -50.68
CA SER A 862 21.32 -17.51 -51.87
C SER A 862 20.15 -16.52 -51.76
N ILE A 863 19.29 -16.62 -50.74
CA ILE A 863 18.21 -15.65 -50.48
C ILE A 863 18.71 -14.51 -49.59
N GLY A 864 19.57 -14.80 -48.61
CA GLY A 864 20.14 -13.78 -47.74
C GLY A 864 20.79 -14.32 -46.47
N THR A 865 21.23 -13.39 -45.63
CA THR A 865 21.79 -13.69 -44.30
C THR A 865 20.71 -13.56 -43.25
N ALA A 866 20.50 -14.62 -42.49
CA ALA A 866 19.65 -14.64 -41.31
C ALA A 866 20.49 -14.62 -40.04
N TYR A 867 19.87 -14.19 -38.95
CA TYR A 867 20.50 -14.09 -37.64
C TYR A 867 19.67 -14.81 -36.58
N GLY A 868 20.34 -15.44 -35.62
CA GLY A 868 19.70 -15.99 -34.43
C GLY A 868 19.18 -14.89 -33.49
N ASN A 869 18.53 -15.32 -32.41
CA ASN A 869 18.17 -14.45 -31.29
C ASN A 869 19.42 -13.80 -30.67
N GLU A 870 19.27 -12.60 -30.13
CA GLU A 870 20.36 -11.96 -29.37
C GLU A 870 20.54 -12.63 -28.01
N VAL A 871 21.80 -12.83 -27.62
CA VAL A 871 22.21 -13.29 -26.31
C VAL A 871 23.19 -12.27 -25.74
N VAL A 872 22.98 -11.87 -24.49
CA VAL A 872 23.80 -10.87 -23.79
C VAL A 872 24.60 -11.55 -22.70
N PHE A 873 25.87 -11.18 -22.55
CA PHE A 873 26.74 -11.65 -21.46
C PHE A 873 27.70 -10.56 -20.99
N GLU A 874 28.26 -10.71 -19.80
CA GLU A 874 29.21 -9.77 -19.18
C GLU A 874 30.46 -10.52 -18.71
N THR A 875 31.64 -9.97 -18.97
CA THR A 875 32.92 -10.56 -18.54
C THR A 875 33.18 -10.37 -17.05
N ALA A 876 33.92 -11.32 -16.44
CA ALA A 876 34.22 -11.29 -15.01
C ALA A 876 35.12 -10.11 -14.58
N PRO A 877 35.07 -9.66 -13.31
CA PRO A 877 35.93 -8.61 -12.77
C PRO A 877 37.38 -9.08 -12.53
N SER A 878 38.31 -8.13 -12.40
CA SER A 878 39.73 -8.40 -12.07
C SER A 878 39.92 -8.79 -10.60
N VAL A 879 40.73 -9.81 -10.30
CA VAL A 879 41.03 -10.27 -8.93
C VAL A 879 42.18 -9.45 -8.33
N THR A 880 41.96 -8.84 -7.15
CA THR A 880 42.92 -7.92 -6.50
C THR A 880 43.36 -8.35 -5.09
N THR A 881 42.79 -9.42 -4.55
CA THR A 881 43.08 -9.95 -3.21
C THR A 881 43.06 -11.47 -3.17
N VAL A 882 43.65 -12.07 -2.13
CA VAL A 882 43.57 -13.49 -1.78
C VAL A 882 43.25 -13.62 -0.29
N THR A 883 42.51 -14.67 0.09
CA THR A 883 42.12 -14.94 1.48
C THR A 883 42.71 -16.26 1.96
N ASP A 884 43.28 -16.30 3.17
CA ASP A 884 43.73 -17.56 3.80
C ASP A 884 42.61 -18.30 4.56
N ILE A 885 42.96 -19.41 5.22
CA ILE A 885 42.02 -20.24 5.99
C ILE A 885 41.51 -19.56 7.27
N ASP A 886 42.14 -18.47 7.67
CA ASP A 886 41.79 -17.61 8.81
C ASP A 886 40.95 -16.40 8.40
N ASP A 887 40.46 -16.37 7.16
CA ASP A 887 39.75 -15.24 6.57
C ASP A 887 40.59 -13.95 6.53
N ASN A 888 41.91 -14.05 6.65
CA ASN A 888 42.78 -12.90 6.46
C ASN A 888 42.83 -12.57 4.96
N ILE A 889 42.54 -11.31 4.63
CA ILE A 889 42.59 -10.81 3.26
C ILE A 889 43.96 -10.14 3.02
N TYR A 890 44.63 -10.57 1.96
CA TYR A 890 45.92 -10.06 1.49
C TYR A 890 45.72 -9.40 0.12
N ASN A 891 46.27 -8.21 -0.07
CA ASN A 891 46.35 -7.61 -1.39
C ASN A 891 47.44 -8.32 -2.20
N ILE A 892 47.22 -8.44 -3.51
CA ILE A 892 48.20 -9.08 -4.40
C ILE A 892 48.77 -8.08 -5.40
N VAL A 893 49.98 -8.34 -5.86
CA VAL A 893 50.67 -7.54 -6.88
C VAL A 893 51.33 -8.46 -7.89
N GLN A 894 51.16 -8.15 -9.18
CA GLN A 894 51.86 -8.83 -10.24
C GLN A 894 53.19 -8.11 -10.53
N ILE A 895 54.31 -8.82 -10.34
CA ILE A 895 55.66 -8.33 -10.58
C ILE A 895 56.30 -9.23 -11.64
N GLY A 896 56.42 -8.70 -12.86
CA GLY A 896 56.80 -9.51 -14.02
C GLY A 896 55.75 -10.59 -14.30
N THR A 897 56.16 -11.85 -14.30
CA THR A 897 55.27 -13.01 -14.50
C THR A 897 54.81 -13.65 -13.18
N GLN A 898 55.24 -13.11 -12.04
CA GLN A 898 54.94 -13.66 -10.72
C GLN A 898 53.89 -12.81 -10.00
N THR A 899 52.94 -13.44 -9.32
CA THR A 899 51.94 -12.76 -8.50
C THR A 899 52.24 -13.00 -7.03
N TRP A 900 52.51 -11.94 -6.29
CA TRP A 900 52.96 -11.95 -4.91
C TRP A 900 51.93 -11.35 -3.97
N MET A 901 51.87 -11.83 -2.72
CA MET A 901 51.20 -11.10 -1.65
C MET A 901 51.97 -9.82 -1.31
N LYS A 902 51.25 -8.73 -1.03
CA LYS A 902 51.84 -7.46 -0.57
C LYS A 902 52.10 -7.45 0.93
N GLU A 903 51.29 -8.16 1.71
CA GLU A 903 51.43 -8.27 3.16
C GLU A 903 52.13 -9.57 3.57
N ASN A 904 52.68 -9.60 4.78
CA ASN A 904 53.25 -10.83 5.36
C ASN A 904 52.13 -11.74 5.83
N LEU A 905 52.33 -13.06 5.69
CA LEU A 905 51.36 -14.07 6.09
C LEU A 905 51.08 -13.98 7.60
N LYS A 906 49.80 -13.99 7.98
CA LYS A 906 49.32 -13.85 9.37
C LYS A 906 48.34 -14.96 9.76
N THR A 907 48.43 -16.11 9.10
CA THR A 907 47.66 -17.29 9.43
C THR A 907 48.15 -17.94 10.73
N THR A 908 47.22 -18.48 11.49
CA THR A 908 47.41 -19.27 12.70
C THR A 908 47.14 -20.75 12.46
N ARG A 909 46.73 -21.11 11.24
CA ARG A 909 46.35 -22.46 10.82
C ARG A 909 47.03 -22.83 9.50
N TYR A 910 47.28 -24.12 9.30
CA TYR A 910 47.66 -24.65 8.00
C TYR A 910 46.46 -24.66 7.05
N SER A 911 46.72 -24.78 5.75
CA SER A 911 45.70 -24.73 4.69
C SER A 911 44.63 -25.83 4.78
N ASP A 912 44.91 -26.93 5.50
CA ASP A 912 43.97 -27.99 5.83
C ASP A 912 43.07 -27.69 7.06
N GLY A 913 43.26 -26.53 7.69
CA GLY A 913 42.54 -26.04 8.86
C GLY A 913 43.15 -26.44 10.21
N SER A 914 44.22 -27.24 10.25
CA SER A 914 44.88 -27.60 11.51
C SER A 914 45.70 -26.45 12.09
N GLU A 915 45.79 -26.36 13.43
CA GLU A 915 46.47 -25.25 14.10
C GLU A 915 48.00 -25.32 13.96
N VAL A 916 48.63 -24.16 13.76
CA VAL A 916 50.07 -23.96 13.98
C VAL A 916 50.24 -23.58 15.45
N VAL A 917 51.20 -24.17 16.17
CA VAL A 917 51.31 -23.94 17.62
C VAL A 917 51.83 -22.53 17.91
N ASN A 918 51.11 -21.75 18.72
CA ASN A 918 51.59 -20.45 19.20
C ASN A 918 52.50 -20.63 20.43
N ILE A 919 53.78 -20.24 20.32
CA ILE A 919 54.75 -20.38 21.42
C ILE A 919 55.24 -18.99 21.83
N THR A 920 54.97 -18.60 23.07
CA THR A 920 55.32 -17.26 23.58
C THR A 920 56.56 -17.24 24.47
N ASP A 921 56.93 -18.38 25.07
CA ASP A 921 58.12 -18.53 25.92
C ASP A 921 59.40 -18.83 25.11
N ASN A 922 60.52 -18.22 25.50
CA ASN A 922 61.78 -18.28 24.77
C ASN A 922 62.45 -19.67 24.84
N VAL A 923 62.37 -20.33 26.00
CA VAL A 923 62.97 -21.66 26.18
C VAL A 923 62.23 -22.68 25.32
N THR A 924 60.90 -22.65 25.38
CA THR A 924 60.03 -23.52 24.59
C THR A 924 60.19 -23.27 23.09
N TRP A 925 60.42 -22.02 22.68
CA TRP A 925 60.67 -21.66 21.28
C TRP A 925 61.96 -22.28 20.74
N ASP A 926 63.07 -22.13 21.48
CA ASP A 926 64.39 -22.59 21.04
C ASP A 926 64.50 -24.14 21.02
N GLU A 927 63.74 -24.83 21.87
CA GLU A 927 63.68 -26.29 21.92
C GLU A 927 62.68 -26.92 20.92
N GLN A 928 61.85 -26.11 20.24
CA GLN A 928 60.79 -26.61 19.37
C GLN A 928 61.33 -27.23 18.07
N THR A 929 60.85 -28.43 17.75
CA THR A 929 61.17 -29.18 16.52
C THR A 929 59.97 -29.35 15.58
N GLU A 930 58.79 -28.85 15.95
CA GLU A 930 57.57 -28.84 15.14
C GLU A 930 57.19 -27.41 14.71
N GLY A 931 56.22 -27.29 13.79
CA GLY A 931 55.78 -25.99 13.29
C GLY A 931 55.19 -25.11 14.38
N ALA A 932 55.74 -23.91 14.53
CA ALA A 932 55.28 -22.92 15.49
C ALA A 932 55.30 -21.51 14.90
N TYR A 933 54.45 -20.66 15.46
CA TYR A 933 54.38 -19.23 15.16
C TYR A 933 54.33 -18.40 16.44
N CYS A 934 54.64 -17.11 16.31
CA CYS A 934 54.38 -16.10 17.33
C CYS A 934 54.21 -14.73 16.69
N TRP A 935 53.59 -13.81 17.42
CA TRP A 935 53.58 -12.38 17.07
C TRP A 935 54.82 -11.71 17.65
N TYR A 936 55.33 -10.65 17.00
CA TYR A 936 56.46 -9.91 17.55
C TYR A 936 56.13 -9.40 18.97
N ASN A 937 57.07 -9.54 19.92
CA ASN A 937 56.87 -9.27 21.35
C ASN A 937 55.67 -9.99 21.99
N ASN A 938 55.17 -11.07 21.38
CA ASN A 938 53.94 -11.77 21.75
C ASN A 938 52.69 -10.87 21.78
N ASP A 939 52.68 -9.79 20.99
CA ASP A 939 51.58 -8.83 20.91
C ASP A 939 50.89 -8.91 19.54
N GLU A 940 49.79 -9.67 19.51
CA GLU A 940 48.95 -9.83 18.32
C GLU A 940 48.33 -8.50 17.88
N ALA A 941 47.77 -7.74 18.83
CA ALA A 941 46.94 -6.58 18.55
C ALA A 941 47.71 -5.48 17.80
N THR A 942 49.00 -5.33 18.10
CA THR A 942 49.84 -4.30 17.48
C THR A 942 50.53 -4.78 16.20
N HIS A 943 50.93 -6.06 16.12
CA HIS A 943 51.87 -6.52 15.08
C HIS A 943 51.24 -7.40 14.00
N LYS A 944 50.09 -8.02 14.25
CA LYS A 944 49.44 -8.93 13.28
C LYS A 944 49.20 -8.29 11.93
N ASP A 945 48.55 -7.13 11.91
CA ASP A 945 48.17 -6.48 10.65
C ASP A 945 49.32 -5.73 9.98
N ASN A 946 50.31 -5.28 10.76
CA ASN A 946 51.44 -4.51 10.25
C ASN A 946 52.59 -5.41 9.77
N TYR A 947 52.94 -6.45 10.52
CA TYR A 947 54.18 -7.22 10.27
C TYR A 947 53.94 -8.70 9.97
N GLY A 948 52.71 -9.18 10.17
CA GLY A 948 52.37 -10.60 10.07
C GLY A 948 52.95 -11.42 11.22
N ALA A 949 52.81 -12.74 11.12
CA ALA A 949 53.37 -13.66 12.11
C ALA A 949 54.84 -14.01 11.79
N LEU A 950 55.58 -14.34 12.84
CA LEU A 950 56.91 -14.94 12.74
C LEU A 950 56.77 -16.46 12.89
N TYR A 951 57.15 -17.20 11.86
CA TYR A 951 57.09 -18.66 11.83
C TYR A 951 58.49 -19.25 11.96
N ASN A 952 58.60 -20.39 12.63
CA ASN A 952 59.81 -21.20 12.50
C ASN A 952 59.82 -21.96 11.15
N PHE A 953 60.98 -22.47 10.75
CA PHE A 953 61.09 -23.12 9.44
C PHE A 953 60.32 -24.46 9.36
N TYR A 954 60.07 -25.10 10.51
CA TYR A 954 59.26 -26.32 10.57
C TYR A 954 57.81 -26.06 10.14
N ALA A 955 57.25 -24.88 10.44
CA ALA A 955 55.94 -24.49 9.95
C ALA A 955 55.96 -24.21 8.43
N VAL A 956 57.02 -23.56 7.94
CA VAL A 956 57.19 -23.19 6.52
C VAL A 956 57.22 -24.40 5.59
N THR A 957 57.79 -25.51 6.05
CA THR A 957 57.98 -26.74 5.24
C THR A 957 57.04 -27.87 5.63
N ASP A 958 56.04 -27.60 6.46
CA ASP A 958 55.03 -28.59 6.82
C ASP A 958 54.21 -28.98 5.57
N SER A 959 53.96 -30.28 5.41
CA SER A 959 53.15 -30.82 4.30
C SER A 959 51.74 -30.26 4.22
N ARG A 960 51.23 -29.67 5.31
CA ARG A 960 49.89 -29.08 5.38
C ARG A 960 49.80 -27.67 4.78
N ASN A 961 50.94 -27.07 4.42
CA ASN A 961 51.10 -25.76 3.79
C ASN A 961 50.55 -24.57 4.60
N LEU A 962 51.32 -23.48 4.70
CA LEU A 962 50.86 -22.25 5.38
C LEU A 962 50.07 -21.31 4.46
N CYS A 963 50.37 -21.31 3.17
CA CYS A 963 49.76 -20.36 2.24
C CYS A 963 48.33 -20.76 1.86
N PRO A 964 47.49 -19.81 1.38
CA PRO A 964 46.18 -20.10 0.81
C PRO A 964 46.23 -21.17 -0.27
N ILE A 965 45.10 -21.84 -0.53
CA ILE A 965 45.00 -22.82 -1.62
C ILE A 965 45.33 -22.14 -2.97
N GLY A 966 46.23 -22.75 -3.76
CA GLY A 966 46.76 -22.18 -5.00
C GLY A 966 47.92 -21.20 -4.81
N TRP A 967 48.48 -21.14 -3.59
CA TRP A 967 49.63 -20.33 -3.22
C TRP A 967 50.61 -21.16 -2.39
N HIS A 968 51.89 -20.80 -2.47
CA HIS A 968 52.95 -21.45 -1.71
C HIS A 968 53.99 -20.46 -1.16
N VAL A 969 54.78 -20.92 -0.19
CA VAL A 969 55.89 -20.14 0.36
C VAL A 969 57.03 -20.14 -0.66
N ALA A 970 57.41 -18.95 -1.12
CA ALA A 970 58.37 -18.81 -2.22
C ALA A 970 59.71 -19.51 -1.95
N THR A 971 60.20 -20.21 -2.97
CA THR A 971 61.52 -20.82 -3.00
C THR A 971 62.62 -19.76 -3.20
N TYR A 972 63.87 -20.12 -2.92
CA TYR A 972 65.00 -19.25 -3.24
C TYR A 972 65.08 -18.90 -4.74
N THR A 973 64.72 -19.84 -5.62
CA THR A 973 64.70 -19.62 -7.07
C THR A 973 63.70 -18.52 -7.46
N GLU A 974 62.53 -18.49 -6.83
CA GLU A 974 61.51 -17.46 -7.09
C GLU A 974 61.92 -16.10 -6.57
N TRP A 975 62.51 -16.04 -5.37
CA TRP A 975 63.14 -14.82 -4.84
C TRP A 975 64.28 -14.33 -5.74
N SER A 976 65.08 -15.24 -6.29
CA SER A 976 66.13 -14.90 -7.25
C SER A 976 65.56 -14.36 -8.57
N SER A 977 64.47 -14.92 -9.08
CA SER A 977 63.77 -14.43 -10.27
C SER A 977 63.20 -13.03 -10.06
N LEU A 978 62.55 -12.80 -8.90
CA LEU A 978 62.06 -11.49 -8.49
C LEU A 978 63.21 -10.47 -8.43
N SER A 979 64.31 -10.81 -7.75
CA SER A 979 65.48 -9.93 -7.63
C SER A 979 66.07 -9.58 -9.00
N ASN A 980 66.20 -10.56 -9.90
CA ASN A 980 66.71 -10.35 -11.26
C ASN A 980 65.79 -9.44 -12.09
N TYR A 981 64.47 -9.65 -12.02
CA TYR A 981 63.49 -8.78 -12.68
C TYR A 981 63.60 -7.32 -12.20
N LEU A 982 63.87 -7.14 -10.90
CA LEU A 982 64.04 -5.83 -10.28
C LEU A 982 65.42 -5.20 -10.51
N GLY A 983 66.34 -5.88 -11.22
CA GLY A 983 67.64 -5.35 -11.61
C GLY A 983 68.83 -5.84 -10.77
N GLY A 984 68.65 -6.93 -10.03
CA GLY A 984 69.71 -7.64 -9.30
C GLY A 984 69.76 -7.32 -7.80
N SER A 985 70.45 -8.18 -7.03
CA SER A 985 70.45 -8.16 -5.57
C SER A 985 70.92 -6.85 -4.94
N THR A 986 71.84 -6.12 -5.59
CA THR A 986 72.40 -4.86 -5.06
C THR A 986 71.43 -3.68 -5.04
N ILE A 987 70.33 -3.76 -5.80
CA ILE A 987 69.29 -2.69 -5.88
C ILE A 987 67.88 -3.21 -5.62
N SER A 988 67.61 -4.51 -5.79
CA SER A 988 66.25 -5.04 -5.62
C SER A 988 65.67 -4.77 -4.24
N GLY A 989 66.50 -4.64 -3.20
CA GLY A 989 66.04 -4.29 -1.86
C GLY A 989 65.38 -2.91 -1.79
N SER A 990 65.87 -1.93 -2.54
CA SER A 990 65.26 -0.59 -2.56
C SER A 990 63.86 -0.59 -3.20
N LYS A 991 63.66 -1.44 -4.21
CA LYS A 991 62.37 -1.57 -4.92
C LYS A 991 61.33 -2.40 -4.17
N LEU A 992 61.77 -3.24 -3.23
CA LEU A 992 60.92 -4.12 -2.45
C LEU A 992 60.45 -3.45 -1.15
N LYS A 993 61.31 -2.68 -0.47
CA LYS A 993 60.97 -2.00 0.80
C LYS A 993 59.82 -1.01 0.61
N GLU A 994 59.00 -0.89 1.65
CA GLU A 994 58.09 0.26 1.80
C GLU A 994 58.87 1.57 1.67
N GLU A 995 58.30 2.52 0.92
CA GLU A 995 58.85 3.86 0.75
C GLU A 995 58.70 4.69 2.04
N GLY A 996 59.73 5.44 2.40
CA GLY A 996 59.73 6.31 3.58
C GLY A 996 60.13 5.60 4.87
N THR A 997 59.85 6.21 6.03
CA THR A 997 60.32 5.74 7.35
C THR A 997 59.17 5.58 8.34
N ILE A 998 57.99 5.17 7.85
CA ILE A 998 56.83 4.92 8.72
C ILE A 998 57.11 3.69 9.58
N HIS A 999 57.48 2.58 8.96
CA HIS A 999 57.86 1.36 9.67
C HIS A 999 59.38 1.15 9.71
N TRP A 1000 60.11 1.56 8.67
CA TRP A 1000 61.56 1.47 8.61
C TRP A 1000 62.25 2.59 9.38
N GLN A 1001 63.30 2.25 10.13
CA GLN A 1001 64.18 3.21 10.78
C GLN A 1001 64.89 4.06 9.71
N ALA A 1002 65.05 5.36 9.98
CA ALA A 1002 65.85 6.23 9.12
C ALA A 1002 67.32 5.74 9.07
N PRO A 1003 67.96 5.71 7.88
CA PRO A 1003 67.55 6.43 6.68
C PRO A 1003 66.61 5.69 5.69
N ASN A 1004 66.28 4.40 5.89
CA ASN A 1004 65.64 3.54 4.89
C ASN A 1004 66.19 3.74 3.46
N THR A 1005 67.51 3.55 3.31
CA THR A 1005 68.27 3.94 2.12
C THR A 1005 67.62 3.49 0.81
N ASP A 1006 67.46 4.45 -0.10
CA ASP A 1006 66.93 4.37 -1.47
C ASP A 1006 65.54 3.74 -1.67
N ALA A 1007 64.78 3.44 -0.61
CA ALA A 1007 63.51 2.73 -0.75
C ALA A 1007 62.48 3.52 -1.59
N ASP A 1008 61.99 2.92 -2.68
CA ASP A 1008 61.01 3.54 -3.60
C ASP A 1008 59.74 2.70 -3.83
N ASN A 1009 59.71 1.47 -3.33
CA ASN A 1009 58.61 0.51 -3.48
C ASN A 1009 58.06 0.37 -4.93
N SER A 1010 58.87 0.64 -5.96
CA SER A 1010 58.41 0.68 -7.35
C SER A 1010 57.89 -0.67 -7.88
N SER A 1011 58.20 -1.77 -7.18
CA SER A 1011 57.63 -3.09 -7.46
C SER A 1011 56.20 -3.27 -6.96
N GLY A 1012 55.74 -2.44 -6.01
CA GLY A 1012 54.49 -2.63 -5.29
C GLY A 1012 54.55 -3.74 -4.23
N PHE A 1013 55.68 -4.40 -4.01
CA PHE A 1013 55.81 -5.51 -3.05
C PHE A 1013 55.58 -5.07 -1.60
N THR A 1014 56.00 -3.87 -1.21
CA THR A 1014 55.76 -3.26 0.11
C THR A 1014 56.28 -4.13 1.28
N ALA A 1015 57.58 -4.39 1.30
CA ALA A 1015 58.25 -5.14 2.37
C ALA A 1015 58.40 -4.29 3.64
N LEU A 1016 58.02 -4.87 4.79
CA LEU A 1016 58.01 -4.23 6.10
C LEU A 1016 59.03 -4.85 7.07
N PRO A 1017 59.62 -4.05 7.99
CA PRO A 1017 60.70 -4.48 8.88
C PRO A 1017 60.17 -5.15 10.16
N GLY A 1018 59.57 -6.33 10.01
CA GLY A 1018 58.95 -7.09 11.11
C GLY A 1018 59.92 -7.68 12.13
N GLY A 1019 61.24 -7.50 11.97
CA GLY A 1019 62.26 -8.12 12.82
C GLY A 1019 62.29 -9.64 12.67
N TYR A 1020 62.81 -10.32 13.69
CA TYR A 1020 62.83 -11.79 13.79
C TYR A 1020 62.91 -12.24 15.25
N ARG A 1021 62.80 -13.55 15.48
CA ARG A 1021 62.94 -14.17 16.81
C ARG A 1021 64.09 -15.18 16.86
N TYR A 1022 64.96 -15.03 17.85
CA TYR A 1022 66.07 -15.94 18.17
C TYR A 1022 66.20 -16.05 19.70
N GLY A 1023 65.44 -16.96 20.32
CA GLY A 1023 65.13 -16.88 21.75
C GLY A 1023 64.30 -15.64 22.08
N GLU A 1024 64.89 -14.46 21.95
CA GLU A 1024 64.29 -13.13 22.13
C GLU A 1024 63.88 -12.47 20.78
N PHE A 1025 63.08 -11.41 20.85
CA PHE A 1025 62.65 -10.62 19.68
C PHE A 1025 63.66 -9.53 19.35
N LEU A 1026 64.10 -9.45 18.09
CA LEU A 1026 65.19 -8.58 17.66
C LEU A 1026 64.84 -7.79 16.38
N SER A 1027 65.48 -6.63 16.26
CA SER A 1027 65.58 -5.82 15.03
C SER A 1027 64.28 -5.33 14.37
N MET A 1028 63.13 -5.26 15.07
CA MET A 1028 61.94 -4.60 14.52
C MET A 1028 62.22 -3.14 14.15
N GLY A 1029 61.75 -2.72 12.98
CA GLY A 1029 62.03 -1.40 12.40
C GLY A 1029 63.39 -1.30 11.69
N ILE A 1030 64.31 -2.22 11.94
CA ILE A 1030 65.68 -2.21 11.40
C ILE A 1030 65.83 -3.26 10.28
N GLU A 1031 65.22 -4.43 10.47
CA GLU A 1031 65.35 -5.59 9.58
C GLU A 1031 64.00 -6.19 9.20
N GLY A 1032 63.90 -6.66 7.95
CA GLY A 1032 62.83 -7.55 7.50
C GLY A 1032 63.42 -8.88 7.07
N ASN A 1033 62.91 -9.99 7.62
CA ASN A 1033 63.39 -11.34 7.35
C ASN A 1033 62.23 -12.20 6.83
N TRP A 1034 62.42 -12.82 5.66
CA TRP A 1034 61.43 -13.71 5.05
C TRP A 1034 62.01 -15.09 4.82
N TRP A 1035 61.36 -16.11 5.35
CA TRP A 1035 61.70 -17.48 5.01
C TRP A 1035 61.51 -17.72 3.51
N THR A 1036 62.46 -18.43 2.92
CA THR A 1036 62.22 -19.18 1.69
C THR A 1036 61.79 -20.60 2.06
N SER A 1037 61.10 -21.33 1.20
CA SER A 1037 60.84 -22.76 1.41
C SER A 1037 62.08 -23.66 1.17
N THR A 1038 63.27 -23.08 0.96
CA THR A 1038 64.49 -23.80 0.58
C THR A 1038 65.36 -24.17 1.78
N GLN A 1039 65.40 -25.47 2.11
CA GLN A 1039 66.25 -26.02 3.16
C GLN A 1039 67.73 -26.09 2.72
N ASN A 1040 68.66 -25.70 3.60
CA ASN A 1040 70.11 -25.72 3.32
C ASN A 1040 70.82 -26.95 3.91
N SER A 1041 70.52 -27.29 5.16
CA SER A 1041 71.07 -28.46 5.85
C SER A 1041 70.04 -29.08 6.80
N VAL A 1042 70.43 -30.09 7.58
CA VAL A 1042 69.51 -30.70 8.57
C VAL A 1042 69.05 -29.70 9.63
N SER A 1043 69.92 -28.78 10.05
CA SER A 1043 69.67 -27.80 11.12
C SER A 1043 69.37 -26.38 10.62
N ASN A 1044 69.73 -26.06 9.37
CA ASN A 1044 69.67 -24.69 8.86
C ASN A 1044 68.83 -24.58 7.58
N ALA A 1045 68.24 -23.41 7.38
CA ALA A 1045 67.39 -23.09 6.23
C ALA A 1045 67.70 -21.70 5.67
N SER A 1046 67.21 -21.44 4.47
CA SER A 1046 67.49 -20.19 3.75
C SER A 1046 66.41 -19.15 3.97
N LEU A 1047 66.81 -17.91 4.26
CA LEU A 1047 65.93 -16.75 4.34
C LEU A 1047 66.49 -15.58 3.51
N MET A 1048 65.61 -14.66 3.17
CA MET A 1048 65.94 -13.38 2.55
C MET A 1048 65.85 -12.29 3.61
N TYR A 1049 66.86 -11.41 3.67
CA TYR A 1049 66.84 -10.28 4.59
C TYR A 1049 67.07 -8.94 3.89
N LEU A 1050 66.44 -7.91 4.44
CA LEU A 1050 66.59 -6.51 4.07
C LEU A 1050 66.95 -5.69 5.32
N TYR A 1051 67.87 -4.74 5.16
CA TYR A 1051 68.38 -3.91 6.25
C TYR A 1051 68.14 -2.42 5.94
N PHE A 1052 67.81 -1.63 6.96
CA PHE A 1052 67.36 -0.25 6.78
C PHE A 1052 68.39 0.68 6.10
N ASP A 1053 69.68 0.47 6.28
CA ASP A 1053 70.73 1.39 5.82
C ASP A 1053 71.29 1.11 4.42
N ASN A 1054 70.78 0.10 3.71
CA ASN A 1054 71.23 -0.23 2.36
C ASN A 1054 70.10 -0.74 1.45
N SER A 1055 70.45 -0.98 0.19
CA SER A 1055 69.52 -1.29 -0.92
C SER A 1055 69.59 -2.75 -1.37
N ILE A 1056 70.31 -3.58 -0.61
CA ILE A 1056 70.68 -4.93 -1.00
C ILE A 1056 69.64 -5.92 -0.47
N LEU A 1057 69.10 -6.78 -1.34
CA LEU A 1057 68.39 -7.98 -0.93
C LEU A 1057 69.41 -9.10 -0.71
N VAL A 1058 69.53 -9.57 0.53
CA VAL A 1058 70.59 -10.50 0.89
C VAL A 1058 70.02 -11.88 1.19
N TYR A 1059 70.73 -12.88 0.66
CA TYR A 1059 70.51 -14.29 0.97
C TYR A 1059 71.28 -14.65 2.24
N TYR A 1060 70.62 -15.30 3.19
CA TYR A 1060 71.21 -15.72 4.45
C TYR A 1060 70.73 -17.11 4.86
N VAL A 1061 71.52 -17.78 5.70
CA VAL A 1061 71.24 -19.13 6.19
C VAL A 1061 71.33 -19.12 7.70
N ASP A 1062 70.27 -19.57 8.36
CA ASP A 1062 70.19 -19.60 9.82
C ASP A 1062 69.48 -20.86 10.33
N GLY A 1063 69.48 -21.07 11.64
CA GLY A 1063 68.86 -22.20 12.32
C GLY A 1063 67.36 -22.27 12.06
N LYS A 1064 66.84 -23.48 11.89
CA LYS A 1064 65.41 -23.71 11.61
C LYS A 1064 64.44 -23.22 12.71
N PHE A 1065 64.95 -23.01 13.91
CA PHE A 1065 64.19 -22.49 15.05
C PHE A 1065 64.01 -20.97 15.01
N ILE A 1066 64.70 -20.22 14.14
CA ILE A 1066 64.50 -18.78 13.98
C ILE A 1066 63.04 -18.49 13.57
N GLY A 1067 62.42 -17.49 14.20
CA GLY A 1067 61.13 -16.95 13.77
C GLY A 1067 61.31 -15.85 12.74
N ALA A 1068 60.81 -16.05 11.51
CA ALA A 1068 60.84 -15.04 10.45
C ALA A 1068 59.49 -14.96 9.73
N SER A 1069 59.24 -13.84 9.05
CA SER A 1069 58.00 -13.64 8.29
C SER A 1069 57.95 -14.56 7.07
N VAL A 1070 56.75 -14.70 6.50
CA VAL A 1070 56.52 -15.47 5.27
C VAL A 1070 55.76 -14.59 4.28
N ARG A 1071 56.06 -14.74 2.99
CA ARG A 1071 55.32 -14.09 1.91
C ARG A 1071 55.04 -15.10 0.81
N CYS A 1072 53.77 -15.27 0.47
CA CYS A 1072 53.34 -16.29 -0.48
C CYS A 1072 53.33 -15.76 -1.92
N ILE A 1073 53.50 -16.68 -2.86
CA ILE A 1073 53.42 -16.48 -4.31
C ILE A 1073 52.36 -17.44 -4.88
N MET A 1074 51.65 -17.01 -5.92
CA MET A 1074 50.62 -17.81 -6.61
C MET A 1074 51.25 -18.91 -7.49
N ASP A 1075 50.65 -20.09 -7.50
CA ASP A 1075 51.10 -21.29 -8.24
C ASP A 1075 51.10 -21.15 -9.77
#